data_AF-A0A7J5BAY9-F1
#
_entry.id   AF-A0A7J5BAY9-F1
#
_cell.length_a   1.000
_cell.length_b   1.000
_cell.length_c   1.000
_cell.angle_alpha   90.00
_cell.angle_beta   90.00
_cell.angle_gamma   90.00
#
_symmetry.space_group_name_H-M   'P 1'
#
loop_
_entity.id
_entity.type
_entity.pdbx_description
1 polymer ?
#
loop_
_entity_poly.entity_id
_entity_poly.type
_entity_poly.pdbx_seq_one_letter_code
_entity_poly.pdbx_strand_id
1 'polypeptide(L)'
;MAFITQSANWWRAHRTAILSSFAALLILLLTVGGANSIARAVTSQSEEGSSAVEGQTFTIATDTTWAPFEFERDGELRGIDIDLINAVAENQGFNVKIDVLGFDGALAAVQAGQADAVMAGMSITDERKEIFDFSNPYFDSGIQMAVAKNDDSIASYEDLAGKTVSAKTGTEGYAFAEQLAGEYGFTVTGFQDAADAYSDVTSGGSVAVFDDYPILAYGIATGNVDLKTVTPQEKASSYGMGVKKGQNAELREAFNEGLMNLIKDGTYQAILEDYLGDDAPDATTIGNGQAVLGNEQLEPGEPGELPVNPNFATDTPVTNGKFIIATDTTFAPFVFQESGQNVGIDMDLIRAIAANQGFEIEIQTLGFDAALQAVQSGQADGVIAGMGITDERKQVFDYSEPYFQSGTQMAVAVESDIESYSDLAGQTVAVKTGTTGYDFAQSLAEEYDFTINAFQDSADMYNDVAAGNSAATFEDSPVLQYGIASGNVPLKLVTDPEPGSEYGFAVNKGQNAELLEMFNEGLQNAMDSGAYQQIIDRYLATDQDESTGTSFFALVANAFPSLMYGLGLTLIATFLSLIFAMILGVLFGILKLSGNVFLRGLAGAYVNIFRGTPVLVQAFFFYFGVPAITGQPLDALTAGVITLSLNAGAYITEIVRGGVQSVDTGQMEASRSLGMSWGSSMRKVVMPQAFKIMTPNLINQLIITLKDTSLLSVLGFAELTYQGRIVIASTFRSFEIWLVVGAIYFIVIWLLTLLSNYFDRKFNK
;
A
#
# COMPACT_ATOMS: atom_id res chain seq x y z
N MET A 1 -53.38 -43.45 -5.29
CA MET A 1 -53.21 -42.34 -4.32
C MET A 1 -52.53 -42.74 -3.00
N ALA A 2 -52.58 -44.01 -2.57
CA ALA A 2 -51.88 -44.48 -1.35
C ALA A 2 -50.34 -44.68 -1.50
N PHE A 3 -49.82 -44.75 -2.73
CA PHE A 3 -48.39 -44.97 -2.99
C PHE A 3 -47.55 -43.68 -2.92
N ILE A 4 -48.18 -42.51 -3.09
CA ILE A 4 -47.51 -41.19 -3.10
C ILE A 4 -47.37 -40.64 -1.66
N THR A 5 -48.25 -41.05 -0.75
CA THR A 5 -48.16 -40.69 0.68
C THR A 5 -47.17 -41.56 1.46
N GLN A 6 -46.91 -42.81 1.03
CA GLN A 6 -45.88 -43.66 1.63
C GLN A 6 -44.44 -43.19 1.29
N SER A 7 -44.20 -42.68 0.08
CA SER A 7 -42.88 -42.19 -0.33
C SER A 7 -42.49 -40.86 0.35
N ALA A 8 -43.45 -40.00 0.65
CA ALA A 8 -43.20 -38.72 1.34
C ALA A 8 -42.85 -38.91 2.83
N ASN A 9 -43.47 -39.90 3.50
CA ASN A 9 -43.19 -40.20 4.90
C ASN A 9 -41.87 -40.97 5.07
N TRP A 10 -41.49 -41.80 4.10
CA TRP A 10 -40.18 -42.46 4.08
C TRP A 10 -39.02 -41.45 3.96
N TRP A 11 -39.18 -40.44 3.10
CA TRP A 11 -38.19 -39.38 2.90
C TRP A 11 -37.99 -38.49 4.14
N ARG A 12 -39.07 -38.18 4.88
CA ARG A 12 -38.99 -37.42 6.14
C ARG A 12 -38.30 -38.19 7.27
N ALA A 13 -38.46 -39.52 7.31
CA ALA A 13 -37.89 -40.38 8.35
C ALA A 13 -36.40 -40.72 8.14
N HIS A 14 -35.89 -40.67 6.92
CA HIS A 14 -34.52 -41.12 6.59
C HIS A 14 -33.57 -40.00 6.11
N ARG A 15 -34.03 -38.74 6.01
CA ARG A 15 -33.21 -37.60 5.56
C ARG A 15 -31.94 -37.37 6.38
N THR A 16 -32.02 -37.54 7.70
CA THR A 16 -30.88 -37.36 8.62
C THR A 16 -29.88 -38.51 8.53
N ALA A 17 -30.34 -39.73 8.26
CA ALA A 17 -29.49 -40.91 8.05
C ALA A 17 -28.76 -40.89 6.69
N ILE A 18 -29.40 -40.34 5.65
CA ILE A 18 -28.82 -40.21 4.30
C ILE A 18 -27.78 -39.07 4.26
N LEU A 19 -28.03 -37.95 4.95
CA LEU A 19 -27.07 -36.84 5.09
C LEU A 19 -25.86 -37.22 5.96
N SER A 20 -26.05 -38.00 7.03
CA SER A 20 -24.95 -38.49 7.86
C SER A 20 -24.12 -39.59 7.20
N SER A 21 -24.70 -40.37 6.28
CA SER A 21 -23.97 -41.37 5.49
C SER A 21 -23.06 -40.75 4.42
N PHE A 22 -23.40 -39.53 3.93
CA PHE A 22 -22.51 -38.75 3.06
C PHE A 22 -21.37 -38.08 3.83
N ALA A 23 -21.59 -37.65 5.08
CA ALA A 23 -20.55 -37.14 5.95
C ALA A 23 -19.56 -38.23 6.42
N ALA A 24 -20.05 -39.45 6.70
CA ALA A 24 -19.22 -40.57 7.15
C ALA A 24 -18.29 -41.15 6.06
N LEU A 25 -18.63 -40.99 4.77
CA LEU A 25 -17.76 -41.42 3.67
C LEU A 25 -16.63 -40.41 3.40
N LEU A 26 -16.81 -39.14 3.80
CA LEU A 26 -15.81 -38.07 3.69
C LEU A 26 -14.79 -38.09 4.83
N ILE A 27 -15.17 -38.63 6.00
CA ILE A 27 -14.34 -38.68 7.22
C ILE A 27 -13.35 -39.86 7.21
N LEU A 28 -13.49 -40.84 6.30
CA LEU A 28 -12.61 -42.02 6.26
C LEU A 28 -11.31 -41.84 5.44
N LEU A 29 -11.04 -40.63 4.90
CA LEU A 29 -9.85 -40.35 4.07
C LEU A 29 -8.80 -39.44 4.75
N LEU A 30 -9.00 -39.01 5.99
CA LEU A 30 -8.12 -38.06 6.67
C LEU A 30 -7.75 -38.51 8.09
N THR A 31 -6.82 -39.46 8.23
CA THR A 31 -6.05 -39.62 9.48
C THR A 31 -4.70 -40.30 9.22
N VAL A 32 -3.60 -39.54 9.09
CA VAL A 32 -2.28 -39.90 9.66
C VAL A 32 -1.48 -38.62 9.89
N GLY A 33 -1.07 -38.37 11.13
CA GLY A 33 0.18 -37.64 11.44
C GLY A 33 0.03 -36.38 12.28
N GLY A 34 -0.06 -36.54 13.60
CA GLY A 34 0.18 -35.46 14.55
C GLY A 34 0.99 -35.97 15.74
N ALA A 35 2.11 -35.30 16.07
CA ALA A 35 2.76 -35.38 17.37
C ALA A 35 3.57 -34.08 17.62
N ASN A 36 3.16 -33.35 18.67
CA ASN A 36 3.76 -32.13 19.20
C ASN A 36 5.03 -32.39 20.02
N SER A 37 5.92 -31.38 20.07
CA SER A 37 6.97 -31.23 21.08
C SER A 37 6.80 -29.87 21.77
N ILE A 38 6.87 -29.86 23.11
CA ILE A 38 6.73 -28.69 24.00
C ILE A 38 8.14 -28.19 24.37
N ALA A 39 8.38 -26.88 24.37
CA ALA A 39 9.55 -26.27 25.01
C ALA A 39 9.14 -25.04 25.85
N ARG A 40 9.80 -24.90 27.01
CA ARG A 40 9.57 -23.93 28.09
C ARG A 40 10.35 -22.63 27.83
N ALA A 41 9.74 -21.49 28.14
CA ALA A 41 10.40 -20.18 28.23
C ALA A 41 11.24 -20.04 29.50
N VAL A 42 12.39 -19.36 29.38
CA VAL A 42 13.20 -18.80 30.48
C VAL A 42 13.35 -17.31 30.18
N THR A 43 12.96 -16.47 31.14
CA THR A 43 13.08 -15.02 31.13
C THR A 43 14.49 -14.58 31.53
N SER A 44 15.05 -13.57 30.85
CA SER A 44 16.19 -12.79 31.32
C SER A 44 15.90 -11.29 31.16
N GLN A 45 16.06 -10.56 32.25
CA GLN A 45 15.95 -9.11 32.39
C GLN A 45 17.12 -8.38 31.69
N SER A 46 16.86 -7.19 31.15
CA SER A 46 17.82 -6.23 30.61
C SER A 46 18.33 -5.27 31.70
N GLU A 47 19.64 -4.96 31.69
CA GLU A 47 20.28 -3.89 32.47
C GLU A 47 20.53 -2.67 31.56
N GLU A 48 20.28 -1.45 32.09
CA GLU A 48 20.51 -0.14 31.46
C GLU A 48 22.01 0.22 31.37
N GLY A 49 22.46 0.81 30.25
CA GLY A 49 23.84 1.25 30.00
C GLY A 49 24.00 2.78 30.01
N SER A 50 25.16 3.27 30.47
CA SER A 50 25.57 4.69 30.58
C SER A 50 25.99 5.29 29.22
N SER A 51 25.74 6.59 29.00
CA SER A 51 25.98 7.31 27.73
C SER A 51 27.48 7.56 27.46
N ALA A 52 27.89 7.55 26.18
CA ALA A 52 29.30 7.67 25.78
C ALA A 52 29.95 9.04 26.04
N VAL A 53 29.14 10.08 26.31
CA VAL A 53 29.58 11.47 26.50
C VAL A 53 29.64 11.91 27.97
N GLU A 54 29.28 11.02 28.90
CA GLU A 54 29.14 11.34 30.32
C GLU A 54 30.45 11.92 30.90
N GLY A 55 30.35 13.12 31.51
CA GLY A 55 31.45 13.84 32.14
C GLY A 55 32.39 14.61 31.18
N GLN A 56 32.19 14.54 29.86
CA GLN A 56 32.98 15.30 28.89
C GLN A 56 32.63 16.79 28.92
N THR A 57 33.47 17.65 28.34
CA THR A 57 33.20 19.09 28.18
C THR A 57 33.36 19.47 26.72
N PHE A 58 32.29 19.99 26.11
CA PHE A 58 32.28 20.43 24.72
C PHE A 58 32.20 21.95 24.63
N THR A 59 32.97 22.51 23.70
CA THR A 59 32.98 23.94 23.38
C THR A 59 31.98 24.21 22.27
N ILE A 60 30.94 24.98 22.57
CA ILE A 60 29.87 25.32 21.62
C ILE A 60 30.06 26.79 21.23
N ALA A 61 30.30 27.04 19.94
CA ALA A 61 30.45 28.39 19.40
C ALA A 61 29.09 28.96 19.00
N THR A 62 28.83 30.21 19.36
CA THR A 62 27.53 30.86 19.13
C THR A 62 27.66 32.37 18.83
N ASP A 63 26.53 33.02 18.56
CA ASP A 63 26.38 34.48 18.44
C ASP A 63 25.92 35.13 19.77
N THR A 64 25.83 36.47 19.82
CA THR A 64 25.27 37.23 20.98
C THR A 64 24.14 38.16 20.60
N THR A 65 23.80 38.25 19.32
CA THR A 65 22.94 39.32 18.79
C THR A 65 21.71 38.79 18.09
N TRP A 66 21.30 37.55 18.41
CA TRP A 66 20.25 36.83 17.70
C TRP A 66 19.12 36.37 18.63
N ALA A 67 18.39 37.33 19.21
CA ALA A 67 17.18 37.00 19.96
C ALA A 67 16.08 36.46 19.03
N PRO A 68 15.31 35.42 19.44
CA PRO A 68 15.26 34.80 20.78
C PRO A 68 16.25 33.66 21.02
N PHE A 69 17.13 33.31 20.08
CA PHE A 69 17.98 32.13 20.15
C PHE A 69 19.24 32.31 21.01
N GLU A 70 19.93 33.44 20.87
CA GLU A 70 21.11 33.79 21.67
C GLU A 70 21.27 35.30 21.83
N PHE A 71 21.16 35.78 23.07
CA PHE A 71 21.28 37.20 23.41
C PHE A 71 21.64 37.40 24.89
N GLU A 72 22.18 38.58 25.23
CA GLU A 72 22.41 38.94 26.63
C GLU A 72 21.12 39.45 27.30
N ARG A 73 20.75 38.86 28.44
CA ARG A 73 19.67 39.33 29.33
C ARG A 73 20.21 39.41 30.75
N ASP A 74 20.12 40.60 31.36
CA ASP A 74 20.59 40.87 32.74
C ASP A 74 22.09 40.55 32.99
N GLY A 75 22.90 40.58 31.94
CA GLY A 75 24.34 40.28 32.00
C GLY A 75 24.70 38.80 31.89
N GLU A 76 23.71 37.94 31.56
CA GLU A 76 23.90 36.52 31.27
C GLU A 76 23.49 36.22 29.82
N LEU A 77 24.22 35.30 29.17
CA LEU A 77 23.87 34.81 27.84
C LEU A 77 22.70 33.83 27.97
N ARG A 78 21.61 34.10 27.26
CA ARG A 78 20.32 33.38 27.32
C ARG A 78 19.75 33.25 25.91
N GLY A 79 18.69 32.47 25.77
CA GLY A 79 17.96 32.25 24.52
C GLY A 79 17.68 30.77 24.27
N ILE A 80 16.89 30.46 23.24
CA ILE A 80 16.47 29.10 22.90
C ILE A 80 17.69 28.18 22.69
N ASP A 81 18.70 28.63 21.94
CA ASP A 81 19.89 27.82 21.65
C ASP A 81 20.66 27.50 22.94
N ILE A 82 20.81 28.52 23.79
CA ILE A 82 21.58 28.45 25.02
C ILE A 82 20.90 27.59 26.07
N ASP A 83 19.58 27.75 26.24
CA ASP A 83 18.83 26.97 27.22
C ASP A 83 18.67 25.53 26.76
N LEU A 84 18.46 25.30 25.46
CA LEU A 84 18.36 23.96 24.90
C LEU A 84 19.66 23.17 25.05
N ILE A 85 20.81 23.72 24.64
CA ILE A 85 22.09 23.00 24.73
C ILE A 85 22.46 22.65 26.18
N ASN A 86 22.13 23.52 27.13
CA ASN A 86 22.37 23.27 28.55
C ASN A 86 21.43 22.19 29.11
N ALA A 87 20.15 22.20 28.73
CA ALA A 87 19.20 21.16 29.14
C ALA A 87 19.56 19.79 28.56
N VAL A 88 20.01 19.77 27.30
CA VAL A 88 20.52 18.55 26.65
C VAL A 88 21.77 18.05 27.37
N ALA A 89 22.69 18.94 27.73
CA ALA A 89 23.90 18.59 28.45
C ALA A 89 23.60 17.98 29.84
N GLU A 90 22.64 18.55 30.57
CA GLU A 90 22.18 18.01 31.85
C GLU A 90 21.52 16.64 31.68
N ASN A 91 20.66 16.48 30.67
CA ASN A 91 19.99 15.22 30.37
C ASN A 91 20.98 14.09 30.01
N GLN A 92 22.01 14.42 29.23
CA GLN A 92 22.97 13.46 28.66
C GLN A 92 24.25 13.31 29.47
N GLY A 93 24.43 14.13 30.51
CA GLY A 93 25.54 14.06 31.45
C GLY A 93 26.85 14.69 30.98
N PHE A 94 26.85 15.54 29.95
CA PHE A 94 28.04 16.29 29.51
C PHE A 94 28.03 17.74 30.00
N ASN A 95 29.15 18.45 29.84
CA ASN A 95 29.29 19.86 30.21
C ASN A 95 29.49 20.73 28.97
N VAL A 96 29.00 21.97 29.01
CA VAL A 96 29.09 22.93 27.91
C VAL A 96 29.97 24.11 28.28
N LYS A 97 30.86 24.51 27.37
CA LYS A 97 31.60 25.77 27.41
C LYS A 97 31.16 26.62 26.21
N ILE A 98 30.49 27.73 26.44
CA ILE A 98 30.06 28.61 25.36
C ILE A 98 31.18 29.58 24.97
N ASP A 99 31.53 29.63 23.68
CA ASP A 99 32.40 30.65 23.10
C ASP A 99 31.58 31.56 22.17
N VAL A 100 31.44 32.83 22.54
CA VAL A 100 30.75 33.84 21.73
C VAL A 100 31.71 34.42 20.72
N LEU A 101 31.48 34.15 19.44
CA LEU A 101 32.40 34.55 18.35
C LEU A 101 31.70 35.33 17.23
N GLY A 102 30.37 35.47 17.28
CA GLY A 102 29.54 35.90 16.15
C GLY A 102 29.36 34.79 15.13
N PHE A 103 28.30 34.81 14.33
CA PHE A 103 27.93 33.70 13.43
C PHE A 103 29.09 33.23 12.53
N ASP A 104 29.70 34.14 11.74
CA ASP A 104 30.82 33.81 10.86
C ASP A 104 32.06 33.31 11.64
N GLY A 105 32.30 33.88 12.82
CA GLY A 105 33.38 33.48 13.71
C GLY A 105 33.17 32.07 14.29
N ALA A 106 31.93 31.73 14.64
CA ALA A 106 31.54 30.42 15.14
C ALA A 106 31.73 29.34 14.07
N LEU A 107 31.28 29.59 12.84
CA LEU A 107 31.51 28.68 11.71
C LEU A 107 33.01 28.46 11.48
N ALA A 108 33.81 29.53 11.46
CA ALA A 108 35.25 29.45 11.28
C ALA A 108 35.95 28.70 12.41
N ALA A 109 35.51 28.87 13.66
CA ALA A 109 36.07 28.19 14.83
C ALA A 109 35.85 26.69 14.77
N VAL A 110 34.64 26.22 14.43
CA VAL A 110 34.34 24.79 14.28
C VAL A 110 35.15 24.18 13.12
N GLN A 111 35.20 24.86 11.96
CA GLN A 111 36.01 24.40 10.83
C GLN A 111 37.51 24.32 11.18
N ALA A 112 38.01 25.25 11.98
CA ALA A 112 39.39 25.26 12.47
C ALA A 112 39.66 24.27 13.62
N GLY A 113 38.63 23.60 14.15
CA GLY A 113 38.73 22.71 15.31
C GLY A 113 39.02 23.44 16.63
N GLN A 114 38.63 24.71 16.72
CA GLN A 114 38.73 25.55 17.93
C GLN A 114 37.48 25.47 18.80
N ALA A 115 36.35 25.06 18.22
CA ALA A 115 35.10 24.71 18.90
C ALA A 115 34.61 23.35 18.39
N ASP A 116 33.82 22.66 19.20
CA ASP A 116 33.33 21.30 18.94
C ASP A 116 32.04 21.28 18.11
N ALA A 117 31.17 22.28 18.31
CA ALA A 117 29.97 22.49 17.53
C ALA A 117 29.63 23.99 17.40
N VAL A 118 28.77 24.32 16.45
CA VAL A 118 28.11 25.62 16.31
C VAL A 118 26.62 25.44 16.60
N MET A 119 26.07 26.31 17.44
CA MET A 119 24.64 26.42 17.69
C MET A 119 24.31 27.91 17.78
N ALA A 120 23.76 28.43 16.69
CA ALA A 120 23.50 29.86 16.49
C ALA A 120 22.40 30.08 15.44
N GLY A 121 21.23 29.45 15.65
CA GLY A 121 20.10 29.48 14.70
C GLY A 121 20.48 29.05 13.28
N MET A 122 21.36 28.04 13.14
CA MET A 122 21.97 27.73 11.85
C MET A 122 21.03 26.90 10.97
N SER A 123 20.50 27.49 9.89
CA SER A 123 19.75 26.75 8.87
C SER A 123 20.52 25.55 8.32
N ILE A 124 19.84 24.40 8.27
CA ILE A 124 20.31 23.18 7.63
C ILE A 124 20.10 23.34 6.11
N THR A 125 21.20 23.45 5.37
CA THR A 125 21.18 23.59 3.91
C THR A 125 22.14 22.61 3.26
N ASP A 126 21.88 22.23 2.00
CA ASP A 126 22.73 21.25 1.30
C ASP A 126 24.16 21.75 1.12
N GLU A 127 24.35 23.06 0.88
CA GLU A 127 25.67 23.68 0.83
C GLU A 127 26.42 23.54 2.17
N ARG A 128 25.73 23.74 3.30
CA ARG A 128 26.36 23.61 4.64
C ARG A 128 26.63 22.16 5.00
N LYS A 129 25.81 21.21 4.54
CA LYS A 129 26.03 19.75 4.72
C LYS A 129 27.32 19.27 4.05
N GLU A 130 27.89 20.03 3.10
CA GLU A 130 29.22 19.71 2.56
C GLU A 130 30.35 19.91 3.58
N ILE A 131 30.13 20.79 4.57
CA ILE A 131 31.15 21.27 5.52
C ILE A 131 30.86 20.79 6.95
N PHE A 132 29.58 20.64 7.31
CA PHE A 132 29.11 20.28 8.64
C PHE A 132 28.23 19.03 8.60
N ASP A 133 28.27 18.23 9.67
CA ASP A 133 27.22 17.26 9.96
C ASP A 133 26.27 17.90 10.98
N PHE A 134 24.97 17.86 10.71
CA PHE A 134 23.97 18.51 11.56
C PHE A 134 23.31 17.54 12.53
N SER A 135 22.92 18.06 13.69
CA SER A 135 21.91 17.45 14.54
C SER A 135 20.58 17.32 13.79
N ASN A 136 19.61 16.68 14.44
CA ASN A 136 18.21 16.81 14.07
C ASN A 136 17.80 18.29 14.17
N PRO A 137 16.83 18.73 13.35
CA PRO A 137 16.30 20.07 13.47
C PRO A 137 15.75 20.26 14.88
N TYR A 138 16.19 21.33 15.54
CA TYR A 138 15.61 21.70 16.83
C TYR A 138 14.59 22.83 16.69
N PHE A 139 14.57 23.58 15.59
CA PHE A 139 13.58 24.62 15.37
C PHE A 139 13.22 24.76 13.89
N ASP A 140 11.95 24.90 13.54
CA ASP A 140 11.52 25.24 12.19
C ASP A 140 11.37 26.75 12.09
N SER A 141 12.26 27.40 11.33
CA SER A 141 12.31 28.86 11.26
C SER A 141 11.03 29.42 10.67
N GLY A 142 10.62 28.92 9.49
CA GLY A 142 9.53 29.45 8.69
C GLY A 142 9.69 30.93 8.34
N ILE A 143 9.03 31.37 7.29
CA ILE A 143 9.07 32.77 6.86
C ILE A 143 7.68 33.35 7.05
N GLN A 144 7.58 34.58 7.55
CA GLN A 144 6.28 35.23 7.67
C GLN A 144 6.34 36.68 7.24
N MET A 145 5.20 37.15 6.71
CA MET A 145 5.01 38.55 6.39
C MET A 145 4.41 39.29 7.59
N ALA A 146 5.04 40.40 7.95
CA ALA A 146 4.53 41.35 8.92
C ALA A 146 4.35 42.74 8.33
N VAL A 147 3.35 43.46 8.84
CA VAL A 147 3.01 44.83 8.44
C VAL A 147 2.99 45.72 9.68
N ALA A 148 2.94 47.04 9.50
CA ALA A 148 2.79 47.95 10.62
C ALA A 148 1.53 47.60 11.43
N LYS A 149 1.63 47.61 12.77
CA LYS A 149 0.57 47.17 13.69
C LYS A 149 -0.80 47.83 13.45
N ASN A 150 -0.78 49.07 12.98
CA ASN A 150 -1.99 49.87 12.69
C ASN A 150 -2.38 49.87 11.20
N ASP A 151 -1.73 49.06 10.35
CA ASP A 151 -2.05 48.93 8.94
C ASP A 151 -2.95 47.71 8.70
N ASP A 152 -4.20 47.96 8.37
CA ASP A 152 -5.19 46.92 8.01
C ASP A 152 -5.38 46.83 6.48
N SER A 153 -4.60 47.55 5.68
CA SER A 153 -4.75 47.63 4.23
C SER A 153 -4.01 46.54 3.45
N ILE A 154 -3.16 45.78 4.13
CA ILE A 154 -2.40 44.65 3.58
C ILE A 154 -2.76 43.41 4.40
N ALA A 155 -3.39 42.42 3.77
CA ALA A 155 -3.81 41.18 4.42
C ALA A 155 -3.32 39.92 3.69
N SER A 156 -2.93 40.02 2.42
CA SER A 156 -2.42 38.90 1.64
C SER A 156 -1.30 39.33 0.68
N TYR A 157 -0.68 38.38 -0.03
CA TYR A 157 0.41 38.66 -0.97
C TYR A 157 -0.05 39.48 -2.18
N GLU A 158 -1.31 39.35 -2.61
CA GLU A 158 -1.89 40.12 -3.71
C GLU A 158 -1.92 41.62 -3.44
N ASP A 159 -2.05 42.02 -2.17
CA ASP A 159 -2.08 43.44 -1.76
C ASP A 159 -0.71 44.14 -1.92
N LEU A 160 0.36 43.36 -2.13
CA LEU A 160 1.71 43.87 -2.34
C LEU A 160 1.94 44.40 -3.76
N ALA A 161 1.07 44.09 -4.72
CA ALA A 161 1.27 44.42 -6.14
C ALA A 161 1.63 45.90 -6.36
N GLY A 162 2.79 46.14 -6.97
CA GLY A 162 3.33 47.48 -7.24
C GLY A 162 3.85 48.24 -6.02
N LYS A 163 3.96 47.61 -4.84
CA LYS A 163 4.46 48.20 -3.60
C LYS A 163 5.90 47.78 -3.30
N THR A 164 6.46 48.34 -2.23
CA THR A 164 7.81 48.01 -1.74
C THR A 164 7.71 47.25 -0.43
N VAL A 165 8.45 46.15 -0.32
CA VAL A 165 8.62 45.37 0.91
C VAL A 165 10.07 45.42 1.35
N SER A 166 10.33 45.31 2.65
CA SER A 166 11.68 45.23 3.20
C SER A 166 12.02 43.79 3.59
N ALA A 167 13.32 43.46 3.58
CA ALA A 167 13.84 42.23 4.17
C ALA A 167 15.34 42.40 4.48
N LYS A 168 15.87 41.59 5.40
CA LYS A 168 17.31 41.60 5.73
C LYS A 168 18.09 40.84 4.65
N THR A 169 19.08 41.49 4.05
CA THR A 169 19.89 40.92 2.97
C THR A 169 20.65 39.69 3.48
N GLY A 170 20.64 38.60 2.70
CA GLY A 170 21.36 37.38 3.04
C GLY A 170 20.58 36.43 3.97
N THR A 171 19.30 36.69 4.23
CA THR A 171 18.40 35.76 4.93
C THR A 171 17.48 35.02 3.96
N GLU A 172 16.85 33.96 4.45
CA GLU A 172 15.82 33.21 3.72
C GLU A 172 14.59 34.08 3.44
N GLY A 173 14.17 34.89 4.42
CA GLY A 173 13.11 35.89 4.22
C GLY A 173 13.36 36.83 3.04
N TYR A 174 14.60 37.24 2.79
CA TYR A 174 14.94 38.06 1.62
C TYR A 174 14.87 37.29 0.30
N ALA A 175 15.38 36.06 0.28
CA ALA A 175 15.31 35.21 -0.91
C ALA A 175 13.86 34.87 -1.29
N PHE A 176 13.03 34.57 -0.28
CA PHE A 176 11.61 34.32 -0.44
C PHE A 176 10.84 35.55 -0.94
N ALA A 177 11.12 36.73 -0.38
CA ALA A 177 10.53 37.98 -0.84
C ALA A 177 10.89 38.27 -2.32
N GLU A 178 12.13 38.00 -2.74
CA GLU A 178 12.55 38.17 -4.15
C GLU A 178 11.83 37.18 -5.09
N GLN A 179 11.61 35.95 -4.64
CA GLN A 179 10.84 34.96 -5.40
C GLN A 179 9.38 35.39 -5.56
N LEU A 180 8.71 35.77 -4.46
CA LEU A 180 7.33 36.26 -4.50
C LEU A 180 7.18 37.55 -5.29
N ALA A 181 8.19 38.42 -5.29
CA ALA A 181 8.16 39.66 -6.07
C ALA A 181 7.98 39.37 -7.57
N GLY A 182 8.53 38.26 -8.07
CA GLY A 182 8.36 37.80 -9.44
C GLY A 182 6.93 37.34 -9.77
N GLU A 183 6.21 36.81 -8.79
CA GLU A 183 4.84 36.29 -8.93
C GLU A 183 3.78 37.38 -8.73
N TYR A 184 3.90 38.16 -7.66
CA TYR A 184 2.89 39.16 -7.24
C TYR A 184 3.22 40.59 -7.67
N GLY A 185 4.39 40.82 -8.26
CA GLY A 185 4.72 42.08 -8.93
C GLY A 185 5.02 43.25 -7.99
N PHE A 186 5.70 43.01 -6.88
CA PHE A 186 6.21 44.04 -5.94
C PHE A 186 7.74 44.19 -6.03
N THR A 187 8.32 45.09 -5.25
CA THR A 187 9.79 45.30 -5.19
C THR A 187 10.33 45.08 -3.79
N VAL A 188 11.48 44.42 -3.66
CA VAL A 188 12.14 44.17 -2.37
C VAL A 188 13.27 45.18 -2.14
N THR A 189 13.33 45.74 -0.93
CA THR A 189 14.44 46.58 -0.46
C THR A 189 15.22 45.84 0.63
N GLY A 190 16.49 45.57 0.36
CA GLY A 190 17.38 44.88 1.29
C GLY A 190 18.03 45.79 2.32
N PHE A 191 18.03 45.37 3.59
CA PHE A 191 18.73 46.02 4.70
C PHE A 191 19.85 45.13 5.25
N GLN A 192 20.86 45.70 5.92
CA GLN A 192 21.91 44.90 6.55
C GLN A 192 21.46 44.36 7.93
N ASP A 193 20.68 45.15 8.66
CA ASP A 193 20.16 44.81 9.98
C ASP A 193 18.63 44.67 9.96
N ALA A 194 18.08 43.67 10.67
CA ALA A 194 16.63 43.44 10.75
C ALA A 194 15.89 44.63 11.37
N ALA A 195 16.49 45.28 12.38
CA ALA A 195 15.93 46.47 13.01
C ALA A 195 15.70 47.63 12.03
N ASP A 196 16.57 47.79 11.03
CA ASP A 196 16.39 48.80 9.98
C ASP A 196 15.27 48.39 9.02
N ALA A 197 15.15 47.10 8.66
CA ALA A 197 14.05 46.59 7.85
C ALA A 197 12.68 46.81 8.53
N TYR A 198 12.60 46.57 9.84
CA TYR A 198 11.39 46.81 10.65
C TYR A 198 11.07 48.31 10.79
N SER A 199 12.10 49.14 10.98
CA SER A 199 11.96 50.59 11.05
C SER A 199 11.47 51.18 9.73
N ASP A 200 11.88 50.61 8.60
CA ASP A 200 11.43 51.03 7.27
C ASP A 200 9.93 50.79 7.08
N VAL A 201 9.39 49.66 7.55
CA VAL A 201 7.94 49.39 7.51
C VAL A 201 7.17 50.34 8.41
N THR A 202 7.59 50.46 9.67
CA THR A 202 6.89 51.31 10.65
C THR A 202 6.96 52.81 10.31
N SER A 203 7.99 53.23 9.56
CA SER A 203 8.13 54.60 9.05
C SER A 203 7.44 54.84 7.70
N GLY A 204 6.87 53.79 7.09
CA GLY A 204 6.15 53.86 5.81
C GLY A 204 7.03 53.89 4.55
N GLY A 205 8.30 53.48 4.65
CA GLY A 205 9.19 53.27 3.51
C GLY A 205 8.85 52.01 2.72
N SER A 206 8.54 50.92 3.43
CA SER A 206 7.97 49.68 2.91
C SER A 206 6.60 49.40 3.53
N VAL A 207 5.75 48.64 2.84
CA VAL A 207 4.40 48.30 3.36
C VAL A 207 4.37 47.02 4.19
N ALA A 208 5.38 46.16 3.99
CA ALA A 208 5.52 44.89 4.69
C ALA A 208 7.01 44.54 4.82
N VAL A 209 7.32 43.66 5.77
CA VAL A 209 8.62 43.02 5.93
C VAL A 209 8.45 41.50 5.87
N PHE A 210 9.37 40.83 5.19
CA PHE A 210 9.54 39.38 5.29
C PHE A 210 10.77 39.08 6.15
N ASP A 211 10.58 38.25 7.16
CA ASP A 211 11.66 37.74 8.00
C ASP A 211 11.29 36.37 8.57
N ASP A 212 12.25 35.73 9.23
CA ASP A 212 12.00 34.44 9.88
C ASP A 212 10.99 34.62 11.03
N TYR A 213 9.99 33.74 11.09
CA TYR A 213 8.90 33.81 12.07
C TYR A 213 9.33 34.07 13.52
N PRO A 214 10.30 33.34 14.11
CA PRO A 214 10.65 33.51 15.52
C PRO A 214 11.18 34.90 15.86
N ILE A 215 11.87 35.57 14.92
CA ILE A 215 12.40 36.91 15.13
C ILE A 215 11.25 37.93 15.14
N LEU A 216 10.33 37.80 14.18
CA LEU A 216 9.14 38.62 14.10
C LEU A 216 8.25 38.44 15.32
N ALA A 217 7.96 37.19 15.68
CA ALA A 217 7.15 36.84 16.85
C ALA A 217 7.76 37.41 18.13
N TYR A 218 9.06 37.21 18.35
CA TYR A 218 9.75 37.74 19.52
C TYR A 218 9.73 39.28 19.58
N GLY A 219 10.01 39.95 18.45
CA GLY A 219 9.97 41.41 18.36
C GLY A 219 8.58 41.98 18.68
N ILE A 220 7.53 41.32 18.18
CA ILE A 220 6.13 41.70 18.40
C ILE A 220 5.74 41.44 19.86
N ALA A 221 6.06 40.26 20.41
CA ALA A 221 5.72 39.85 21.77
C ALA A 221 6.39 40.73 22.83
N THR A 222 7.65 41.12 22.61
CA THR A 222 8.38 42.02 23.51
C THR A 222 7.92 43.48 23.42
N GLY A 223 7.11 43.82 22.42
CA GLY A 223 6.66 45.20 22.16
C GLY A 223 7.77 46.12 21.66
N ASN A 224 8.89 45.57 21.20
CA ASN A 224 10.04 46.33 20.69
C ASN A 224 9.84 46.79 19.25
N VAL A 225 8.94 46.15 18.49
CA VAL A 225 8.54 46.57 17.15
C VAL A 225 7.03 46.68 17.03
N ASP A 226 6.55 47.79 16.45
CA ASP A 226 5.12 48.04 16.22
C ASP A 226 4.66 47.38 14.91
N LEU A 227 4.80 46.06 14.85
CA LEU A 227 4.38 45.20 13.73
C LEU A 227 3.26 44.23 14.14
N LYS A 228 2.61 43.61 13.15
CA LYS A 228 1.72 42.45 13.29
C LYS A 228 1.91 41.52 12.09
N THR A 229 1.75 40.22 12.29
CA THR A 229 1.77 39.22 11.22
C THR A 229 0.39 39.15 10.54
N VAL A 230 0.36 38.90 9.23
CA VAL A 230 -0.89 38.92 8.44
C VAL A 230 -1.06 37.71 7.50
N THR A 231 -0.03 36.89 7.32
CA THR A 231 -0.10 35.65 6.54
C THR A 231 0.11 34.44 7.43
N PRO A 232 -0.28 33.23 7.00
CA PRO A 232 0.24 32.00 7.58
C PRO A 232 1.78 31.98 7.56
N GLN A 233 2.40 31.20 8.44
CA GLN A 233 3.83 30.93 8.37
C GLN A 233 4.11 30.06 7.14
N GLU A 234 4.98 30.56 6.29
CA GLU A 234 5.47 29.84 5.12
C GLU A 234 6.56 28.88 5.54
N LYS A 235 6.55 27.70 4.94
CA LYS A 235 7.54 26.67 5.23
C LYS A 235 8.93 27.14 4.78
N ALA A 236 9.92 27.08 5.66
CA ALA A 236 11.31 27.45 5.38
C ALA A 236 12.28 26.43 5.98
N SER A 237 13.58 26.76 6.08
CA SER A 237 14.56 25.81 6.63
C SER A 237 14.35 25.55 8.12
N SER A 238 14.91 24.44 8.58
CA SER A 238 15.03 24.15 10.01
C SER A 238 16.43 24.48 10.51
N TYR A 239 16.55 24.88 11.78
CA TYR A 239 17.82 25.12 12.45
C TYR A 239 18.35 23.84 13.11
N GLY A 240 19.66 23.63 13.02
CA GLY A 240 20.34 22.48 13.63
C GLY A 240 21.70 22.86 14.22
N MET A 241 22.15 22.12 15.23
CA MET A 241 23.51 22.21 15.73
C MET A 241 24.46 21.59 14.70
N GLY A 242 25.48 22.33 14.28
CA GLY A 242 26.47 21.85 13.32
C GLY A 242 27.75 21.39 14.01
N VAL A 243 28.18 20.15 13.78
CA VAL A 243 29.55 19.70 14.07
C VAL A 243 30.36 19.67 12.78
N LYS A 244 31.69 19.75 12.88
CA LYS A 244 32.54 19.62 11.69
C LYS A 244 32.35 18.25 11.05
N LYS A 245 32.14 18.22 9.72
CA LYS A 245 31.89 16.97 8.99
C LYS A 245 32.90 15.87 9.31
N GLY A 246 32.38 14.70 9.71
CA GLY A 246 33.15 13.53 10.12
C GLY A 246 33.81 13.63 11.50
N GLN A 247 33.44 14.58 12.34
CA GLN A 247 33.97 14.77 13.70
C GLN A 247 32.85 14.99 14.72
N ASN A 248 33.12 14.70 16.00
CA ASN A 248 32.20 14.91 17.13
C ASN A 248 30.82 14.26 16.91
N ALA A 249 30.79 13.08 16.29
CA ALA A 249 29.57 12.32 16.05
C ALA A 249 28.88 11.99 17.37
N GLU A 250 29.66 11.69 18.41
CA GLU A 250 29.19 11.41 19.77
C GLU A 250 28.46 12.60 20.40
N LEU A 251 28.91 13.83 20.16
CA LEU A 251 28.24 15.04 20.65
C LEU A 251 26.93 15.26 19.91
N ARG A 252 26.94 15.08 18.58
CA ARG A 252 25.76 15.22 17.73
C ARG A 252 24.68 14.18 18.09
N GLU A 253 25.09 12.92 18.32
CA GLU A 253 24.22 11.83 18.75
C GLU A 253 23.64 12.09 20.14
N ALA A 254 24.47 12.47 21.11
CA ALA A 254 24.01 12.85 22.43
C ALA A 254 23.04 14.04 22.36
N PHE A 255 23.30 15.03 21.50
CA PHE A 255 22.39 16.15 21.32
C PHE A 255 21.03 15.70 20.80
N ASN A 256 21.01 14.83 19.80
CA ASN A 256 19.77 14.29 19.23
C ASN A 256 18.97 13.50 20.27
N GLU A 257 19.62 12.62 21.03
CA GLU A 257 18.97 11.84 22.08
C GLU A 257 18.45 12.73 23.22
N GLY A 258 19.26 13.70 23.66
CA GLY A 258 18.86 14.66 24.66
C GLY A 258 17.66 15.49 24.21
N LEU A 259 17.68 16.02 22.98
CA LEU A 259 16.57 16.79 22.41
C LEU A 259 15.27 15.98 22.43
N MET A 260 15.29 14.71 22.05
CA MET A 260 14.12 13.84 22.12
C MET A 260 13.60 13.68 23.55
N ASN A 261 14.49 13.44 24.51
CA ASN A 261 14.10 13.25 25.91
C ASN A 261 13.41 14.52 26.44
N LEU A 262 13.94 15.70 26.09
CA LEU A 262 13.36 16.98 26.47
C LEU A 262 12.04 17.28 25.76
N ILE A 263 11.84 16.82 24.52
CA ILE A 263 10.53 16.88 23.86
C ILE A 263 9.52 16.01 24.62
N LYS A 264 9.91 14.77 24.94
CA LYS A 264 9.05 13.78 25.58
C LYS A 264 8.62 14.15 26.99
N ASP A 265 9.51 14.78 27.77
CA ASP A 265 9.22 15.20 29.14
C ASP A 265 8.62 16.62 29.24
N GLY A 266 8.49 17.31 28.09
CA GLY A 266 7.92 18.66 27.98
C GLY A 266 8.88 19.78 28.34
N THR A 267 10.14 19.48 28.69
CA THR A 267 11.16 20.51 28.98
C THR A 267 11.42 21.38 27.75
N TYR A 268 11.49 20.80 26.56
CA TYR A 268 11.74 21.59 25.36
C TYR A 268 10.57 22.53 25.02
N GLN A 269 9.34 22.04 25.17
CA GLN A 269 8.14 22.87 25.04
C GLN A 269 8.18 24.07 26.01
N ALA A 270 8.57 23.85 27.28
CA ALA A 270 8.69 24.92 28.26
C ALA A 270 9.77 25.95 27.90
N ILE A 271 10.89 25.53 27.29
CA ILE A 271 11.91 26.45 26.77
C ILE A 271 11.32 27.32 25.67
N LEU A 272 10.62 26.73 24.69
CA LEU A 272 9.98 27.47 23.60
C LEU A 272 8.97 28.52 24.13
N GLU A 273 8.13 28.12 25.09
CA GLU A 273 7.13 28.99 25.72
C GLU A 273 7.74 30.17 26.50
N ASP A 274 8.91 30.00 27.14
CA ASP A 274 9.60 31.09 27.88
C ASP A 274 10.01 32.26 26.95
N TYR A 275 10.32 31.95 25.69
CA TYR A 275 10.78 32.94 24.72
C TYR A 275 9.69 33.39 23.73
N LEU A 276 8.77 32.51 23.35
CA LEU A 276 7.78 32.77 22.29
C LEU A 276 6.34 32.90 22.83
N GLY A 277 6.07 32.54 24.09
CA GLY A 277 4.74 32.65 24.68
C GLY A 277 3.69 31.77 24.00
N ASP A 278 2.47 32.28 23.85
CA ASP A 278 1.34 31.57 23.21
C ASP A 278 1.60 31.21 21.73
N ASP A 279 2.61 31.84 21.11
CA ASP A 279 3.01 31.68 19.72
C ASP A 279 4.14 30.62 19.53
N ALA A 280 4.53 29.93 20.61
CA ALA A 280 5.53 28.85 20.58
C ALA A 280 5.06 27.67 19.72
N PRO A 281 5.92 27.13 18.82
CA PRO A 281 5.57 25.93 18.05
C PRO A 281 5.47 24.71 18.97
N ASP A 282 4.66 23.73 18.57
CA ASP A 282 4.61 22.44 19.26
C ASP A 282 5.93 21.70 19.03
N ALA A 283 6.69 21.50 20.11
CA ALA A 283 7.98 20.83 20.10
C ALA A 283 7.96 19.44 19.46
N THR A 284 6.82 18.75 19.46
CA THR A 284 6.65 17.41 18.85
C THR A 284 6.55 17.44 17.32
N THR A 285 6.36 18.63 16.74
CA THR A 285 6.08 18.83 15.32
C THR A 285 7.24 19.47 14.54
N ILE A 286 8.35 19.79 15.20
CA ILE A 286 9.50 20.45 14.58
C ILE A 286 10.27 19.48 13.67
N GLY A 287 10.59 19.93 12.45
CA GLY A 287 11.22 19.14 11.40
C GLY A 287 10.24 18.62 10.35
N ASN A 288 9.18 19.38 10.04
CA ASN A 288 8.08 19.01 9.14
C ASN A 288 7.06 18.01 9.73
N GLY A 289 6.69 18.14 11.00
CA GLY A 289 5.56 17.44 11.61
C GLY A 289 5.91 16.19 12.40
N GLN A 290 7.19 15.94 12.68
CA GLN A 290 7.65 14.80 13.51
C GLN A 290 8.94 15.15 14.22
N ALA A 291 9.13 14.66 15.45
CA ALA A 291 10.45 14.64 16.10
C ALA A 291 11.42 13.79 15.23
N VAL A 292 12.17 14.45 14.35
CA VAL A 292 13.04 13.78 13.37
C VAL A 292 14.18 13.10 14.10
N LEU A 293 14.36 11.78 13.91
CA LEU A 293 15.50 11.01 14.38
C LEU A 293 16.58 10.86 13.30
N GLY A 294 17.82 11.24 13.61
CA GLY A 294 19.04 10.73 12.99
C GLY A 294 19.26 11.15 11.54
N ASN A 295 19.78 12.37 11.34
CA ASN A 295 20.19 12.89 10.02
C ASN A 295 21.43 12.19 9.40
N GLU A 296 21.39 10.88 9.19
CA GLU A 296 21.94 10.35 7.95
C GLU A 296 20.82 10.42 6.92
N GLN A 297 21.08 10.90 5.70
CA GLN A 297 20.12 10.77 4.62
C GLN A 297 19.93 9.26 4.40
N LEU A 298 18.86 8.71 4.98
CA LEU A 298 18.56 7.29 4.89
C LEU A 298 18.22 7.04 3.43
N GLU A 299 19.13 6.39 2.70
CA GLU A 299 18.85 6.00 1.33
C GLU A 299 17.55 5.19 1.33
N PRO A 300 16.55 5.55 0.50
CA PRO A 300 15.27 4.87 0.52
C PRO A 300 15.41 3.36 0.34
N GLY A 301 16.48 2.87 -0.30
CA GLY A 301 16.69 1.46 -0.61
C GLY A 301 15.76 0.98 -1.74
N GLU A 302 15.87 -0.28 -2.12
CA GLU A 302 15.06 -0.83 -3.21
C GLU A 302 13.74 -1.44 -2.69
N PRO A 303 12.66 -1.47 -3.50
CA PRO A 303 11.41 -2.14 -3.16
C PRO A 303 11.62 -3.57 -2.65
N GLY A 304 11.03 -3.89 -1.49
CA GLY A 304 11.15 -5.21 -0.87
C GLY A 304 12.33 -5.39 0.09
N GLU A 305 13.23 -4.41 0.20
CA GLU A 305 14.32 -4.42 1.20
C GLU A 305 13.84 -3.91 2.56
N LEU A 306 14.35 -4.53 3.63
CA LEU A 306 14.15 -4.00 4.99
C LEU A 306 14.87 -2.64 5.12
N PRO A 307 14.31 -1.68 5.86
CA PRO A 307 14.94 -0.37 6.04
C PRO A 307 16.32 -0.54 6.69
N VAL A 308 17.35 0.04 6.06
CA VAL A 308 18.68 0.13 6.65
C VAL A 308 18.71 1.40 7.47
N ASN A 309 18.41 1.28 8.76
CA ASN A 309 18.36 2.39 9.69
C ASN A 309 18.96 1.96 11.04
N PRO A 310 20.05 2.60 11.53
CA PRO A 310 20.71 2.20 12.77
C PRO A 310 19.83 2.33 14.02
N ASN A 311 18.76 3.13 13.96
CA ASN A 311 17.81 3.35 15.04
C ASN A 311 16.54 2.47 14.92
N PHE A 312 16.45 1.65 13.87
CA PHE A 312 15.36 0.71 13.66
C PHE A 312 15.92 -0.70 13.50
N ALA A 313 15.94 -1.46 14.60
CA ALA A 313 16.39 -2.84 14.57
C ALA A 313 15.51 -3.66 13.61
N THR A 314 16.13 -4.35 12.66
CA THR A 314 15.46 -5.30 11.74
C THR A 314 16.00 -6.73 11.93
N ASP A 315 16.85 -6.96 12.92
CA ASP A 315 17.46 -8.23 13.26
C ASP A 315 17.00 -8.76 14.63
N THR A 316 15.88 -8.24 15.14
CA THR A 316 15.26 -8.71 16.39
C THR A 316 15.00 -10.21 16.31
N PRO A 317 15.45 -11.01 17.31
CA PRO A 317 15.22 -12.44 17.31
C PRO A 317 13.73 -12.81 17.19
N VAL A 318 13.40 -13.74 16.29
CA VAL A 318 12.02 -14.20 16.09
C VAL A 318 11.56 -15.01 17.30
N THR A 319 10.80 -14.39 18.20
CA THR A 319 10.23 -15.02 19.39
C THR A 319 8.71 -14.94 19.46
N ASN A 320 8.09 -14.08 18.64
CA ASN A 320 6.67 -13.73 18.76
C ASN A 320 5.76 -14.51 17.79
N GLY A 321 6.20 -15.69 17.35
CA GLY A 321 5.39 -16.61 16.54
C GLY A 321 5.36 -16.26 15.06
N LYS A 322 4.41 -16.87 14.34
CA LYS A 322 4.21 -16.71 12.89
C LYS A 322 2.74 -16.42 12.60
N PHE A 323 2.48 -15.39 11.81
CA PHE A 323 1.15 -14.93 11.44
C PHE A 323 0.93 -15.00 9.93
N ILE A 324 -0.30 -15.30 9.52
CA ILE A 324 -0.73 -15.29 8.12
C ILE A 324 -1.38 -13.94 7.83
N ILE A 325 -0.77 -13.14 6.95
CA ILE A 325 -1.27 -11.81 6.60
C ILE A 325 -1.84 -11.84 5.18
N ALA A 326 -3.13 -11.57 5.04
CA ALA A 326 -3.77 -11.46 3.74
C ALA A 326 -3.58 -10.05 3.16
N THR A 327 -3.51 -9.94 1.84
CA THR A 327 -3.34 -8.65 1.15
C THR A 327 -4.00 -8.62 -0.23
N ASP A 328 -4.11 -7.43 -0.81
CA ASP A 328 -4.56 -7.22 -2.20
C ASP A 328 -3.44 -7.55 -3.20
N THR A 329 -3.77 -7.54 -4.49
CA THR A 329 -2.92 -8.05 -5.56
C THR A 329 -2.42 -6.96 -6.49
N THR A 330 -3.12 -5.83 -6.54
CA THR A 330 -3.04 -4.87 -7.65
C THR A 330 -3.40 -3.46 -7.18
N PHE A 331 -2.67 -2.95 -6.18
CA PHE A 331 -2.89 -1.63 -5.60
C PHE A 331 -1.55 -0.91 -5.33
N ALA A 332 -0.80 -0.64 -6.39
CA ALA A 332 0.41 0.19 -6.30
C ALA A 332 0.05 1.63 -5.88
N PRO A 333 0.88 2.32 -5.07
CA PRO A 333 2.19 1.90 -4.55
C PRO A 333 2.14 1.08 -3.25
N PHE A 334 0.96 0.72 -2.74
CA PHE A 334 0.81 0.05 -1.44
C PHE A 334 1.11 -1.45 -1.50
N VAL A 335 0.53 -2.14 -2.48
CA VAL A 335 0.78 -3.57 -2.72
C VAL A 335 0.72 -3.89 -4.21
N PHE A 336 1.85 -4.34 -4.76
CA PHE A 336 1.97 -4.80 -6.13
C PHE A 336 3.10 -5.83 -6.23
N GLN A 337 3.29 -6.45 -7.40
CA GLN A 337 4.39 -7.37 -7.61
C GLN A 337 5.46 -6.77 -8.50
N GLU A 338 6.71 -6.86 -8.05
CA GLU A 338 7.89 -6.49 -8.81
C GLU A 338 8.90 -7.64 -8.73
N SER A 339 9.48 -8.02 -9.88
CA SER A 339 10.45 -9.14 -9.96
C SER A 339 10.01 -10.46 -9.31
N GLY A 340 8.69 -10.70 -9.20
CA GLY A 340 8.13 -11.90 -8.58
C GLY A 340 7.94 -11.81 -7.05
N GLN A 341 8.30 -10.70 -6.43
CA GLN A 341 8.10 -10.42 -5.01
C GLN A 341 6.96 -9.42 -4.81
N ASN A 342 6.14 -9.59 -3.78
CA ASN A 342 5.16 -8.57 -3.40
C ASN A 342 5.90 -7.41 -2.74
N VAL A 343 5.77 -6.21 -3.27
CA VAL A 343 6.40 -4.98 -2.79
C VAL A 343 5.35 -3.88 -2.68
N GLY A 344 5.74 -2.71 -2.20
CA GLY A 344 4.88 -1.58 -1.93
C GLY A 344 4.93 -1.16 -0.46
N ILE A 345 4.35 0.00 -0.17
CA ILE A 345 4.32 0.62 1.16
C ILE A 345 3.82 -0.38 2.21
N ASP A 346 2.69 -1.06 1.96
CA ASP A 346 2.11 -2.03 2.90
C ASP A 346 3.05 -3.21 3.14
N MET A 347 3.65 -3.73 2.06
CA MET A 347 4.48 -4.93 2.10
C MET A 347 5.81 -4.67 2.80
N ASP A 348 6.41 -3.52 2.58
CA ASP A 348 7.68 -3.15 3.19
C ASP A 348 7.47 -2.73 4.64
N LEU A 349 6.38 -2.01 4.94
CA LEU A 349 6.03 -1.61 6.30
C LEU A 349 5.73 -2.82 7.19
N ILE A 350 4.87 -3.77 6.77
CA ILE A 350 4.57 -4.95 7.60
C ILE A 350 5.81 -5.83 7.81
N ARG A 351 6.73 -5.92 6.83
CA ARG A 351 7.99 -6.66 6.98
C ARG A 351 8.94 -5.96 7.93
N ALA A 352 9.06 -4.64 7.83
CA ALA A 352 9.88 -3.83 8.74
C ALA A 352 9.38 -3.97 10.17
N ILE A 353 8.07 -3.84 10.39
CA ILE A 353 7.42 -4.04 11.68
C ILE A 353 7.63 -5.48 12.19
N ALA A 354 7.42 -6.49 11.35
CA ALA A 354 7.66 -7.89 11.72
C ALA A 354 9.11 -8.16 12.16
N ALA A 355 10.07 -7.61 11.41
CA ALA A 355 11.48 -7.71 11.71
C ALA A 355 11.86 -6.96 13.00
N ASN A 356 11.27 -5.78 13.24
CA ASN A 356 11.49 -4.99 14.45
C ASN A 356 10.92 -5.65 15.70
N GLN A 357 9.73 -6.22 15.58
CA GLN A 357 8.98 -6.82 16.67
C GLN A 357 9.27 -8.31 16.85
N GLY A 358 10.11 -8.91 16.01
CA GLY A 358 10.52 -10.31 16.15
C GLY A 358 9.39 -11.32 15.94
N PHE A 359 8.47 -11.07 14.99
CA PHE A 359 7.49 -12.06 14.54
C PHE A 359 7.69 -12.43 13.06
N GLU A 360 7.28 -13.63 12.67
CA GLU A 360 7.27 -14.08 11.28
C GLU A 360 5.94 -13.79 10.61
N ILE A 361 5.97 -13.48 9.32
CA ILE A 361 4.77 -13.33 8.48
C ILE A 361 4.79 -14.28 7.29
N GLU A 362 3.62 -14.80 6.95
CA GLU A 362 3.32 -15.47 5.70
C GLU A 362 2.30 -14.64 4.93
N ILE A 363 2.72 -14.06 3.79
CA ILE A 363 1.84 -13.22 2.97
C ILE A 363 0.95 -14.10 2.07
N GLN A 364 -0.36 -13.90 2.15
CA GLN A 364 -1.35 -14.45 1.24
C GLN A 364 -1.94 -13.34 0.35
N THR A 365 -1.54 -13.34 -0.92
CA THR A 365 -2.02 -12.37 -1.91
C THR A 365 -3.30 -12.91 -2.56
N LEU A 366 -4.47 -12.47 -2.09
CA LEU A 366 -5.76 -13.06 -2.44
C LEU A 366 -6.65 -12.13 -3.29
N GLY A 367 -6.39 -10.83 -3.22
CA GLY A 367 -7.27 -9.77 -3.71
C GLY A 367 -8.10 -9.21 -2.56
N PHE A 368 -8.42 -7.92 -2.60
CA PHE A 368 -9.00 -7.18 -1.47
C PHE A 368 -10.19 -7.91 -0.79
N ASP A 369 -11.25 -8.23 -1.54
CA ASP A 369 -12.43 -8.89 -0.99
C ASP A 369 -12.14 -10.29 -0.43
N ALA A 370 -11.27 -11.04 -1.11
CA ALA A 370 -10.88 -12.37 -0.69
C ALA A 370 -9.99 -12.32 0.57
N ALA A 371 -9.15 -11.30 0.71
CA ALA A 371 -8.35 -11.04 1.90
C ALA A 371 -9.24 -10.74 3.12
N LEU A 372 -10.26 -9.89 2.95
CA LEU A 372 -11.25 -9.62 4.01
C LEU A 372 -11.98 -10.90 4.44
N GLN A 373 -12.40 -11.74 3.48
CA GLN A 373 -13.06 -13.00 3.77
C GLN A 373 -12.13 -14.04 4.40
N ALA A 374 -10.85 -14.06 4.02
CA ALA A 374 -9.84 -14.93 4.62
C ALA A 374 -9.66 -14.62 6.11
N VAL A 375 -9.56 -13.34 6.47
CA VAL A 375 -9.52 -12.91 7.88
C VAL A 375 -10.83 -13.29 8.57
N GLN A 376 -12.00 -12.93 8.04
CA GLN A 376 -13.30 -13.24 8.64
C GLN A 376 -13.56 -14.74 8.85
N SER A 377 -13.03 -15.60 7.98
CA SER A 377 -13.15 -17.06 8.09
C SER A 377 -12.06 -17.72 8.94
N GLY A 378 -11.09 -16.94 9.45
CA GLY A 378 -9.96 -17.42 10.25
C GLY A 378 -8.89 -18.15 9.45
N GLN A 379 -8.83 -17.92 8.12
CA GLN A 379 -7.77 -18.45 7.25
C GLN A 379 -6.53 -17.54 7.23
N ALA A 380 -6.68 -16.27 7.61
CA ALA A 380 -5.61 -15.30 7.84
C ALA A 380 -5.79 -14.62 9.20
N ASP A 381 -4.69 -14.21 9.81
CA ASP A 381 -4.64 -13.58 11.12
C ASP A 381 -4.89 -12.08 11.06
N GLY A 382 -4.54 -11.43 9.94
CA GLY A 382 -4.80 -10.02 9.67
C GLY A 382 -4.74 -9.68 8.19
N VAL A 383 -5.08 -8.43 7.86
CA VAL A 383 -5.07 -7.89 6.50
C VAL A 383 -4.40 -6.51 6.46
N ILE A 384 -3.45 -6.34 5.54
CA ILE A 384 -2.87 -5.05 5.16
C ILE A 384 -3.01 -4.90 3.63
N ALA A 385 -3.78 -3.93 3.17
CA ALA A 385 -4.15 -3.78 1.76
C ALA A 385 -4.70 -2.39 1.42
N GLY A 386 -4.09 -1.30 1.91
CA GLY A 386 -4.61 0.07 1.76
C GLY A 386 -6.03 0.22 2.32
N MET A 387 -6.34 -0.53 3.39
CA MET A 387 -7.71 -0.68 3.86
C MET A 387 -8.15 0.56 4.62
N GLY A 388 -8.98 1.39 3.97
CA GLY A 388 -9.66 2.51 4.63
C GLY A 388 -10.40 2.10 5.91
N ILE A 389 -10.18 2.86 6.99
CA ILE A 389 -10.82 2.71 8.29
C ILE A 389 -12.22 3.34 8.23
N THR A 390 -13.27 2.53 8.41
CA THR A 390 -14.68 2.98 8.36
C THR A 390 -15.48 2.43 9.53
N ASP A 391 -16.56 3.11 9.89
CA ASP A 391 -17.45 2.68 10.98
C ASP A 391 -18.15 1.35 10.65
N GLU A 392 -18.47 1.10 9.38
CA GLU A 392 -19.03 -0.16 8.91
C GLU A 392 -18.04 -1.31 9.11
N ARG A 393 -16.77 -1.13 8.73
CA ARG A 393 -15.73 -2.17 8.88
C ARG A 393 -15.36 -2.41 10.34
N LYS A 394 -15.35 -1.38 11.19
CA LYS A 394 -15.17 -1.48 12.66
C LYS A 394 -16.22 -2.37 13.34
N GLN A 395 -17.34 -2.69 12.69
CA GLN A 395 -18.31 -3.66 13.23
C GLN A 395 -17.80 -5.10 13.15
N VAL A 396 -16.86 -5.38 12.24
CA VAL A 396 -16.38 -6.74 11.93
C VAL A 396 -14.88 -6.91 12.19
N PHE A 397 -14.10 -5.83 12.12
CA PHE A 397 -12.65 -5.81 12.32
C PHE A 397 -12.25 -4.90 13.46
N ASP A 398 -11.14 -5.23 14.13
CA ASP A 398 -10.37 -4.30 14.96
C ASP A 398 -9.17 -3.80 14.14
N TYR A 399 -8.83 -2.52 14.27
CA TYR A 399 -7.82 -1.86 13.47
C TYR A 399 -6.60 -1.44 14.31
N SER A 400 -5.45 -1.34 13.65
CA SER A 400 -4.28 -0.62 14.13
C SER A 400 -4.56 0.87 14.26
N GLU A 401 -3.60 1.60 14.84
CA GLU A 401 -3.48 3.04 14.57
C GLU A 401 -3.32 3.26 13.05
N PRO A 402 -3.82 4.40 12.51
CA PRO A 402 -3.62 4.74 11.11
C PRO A 402 -2.15 4.74 10.72
N TYR A 403 -1.78 4.00 9.68
CA TYR A 403 -0.40 3.99 9.18
C TYR A 403 -0.21 4.89 7.95
N PHE A 404 -1.28 5.36 7.33
CA PHE A 404 -1.21 6.23 6.16
C PHE A 404 -2.48 7.07 6.04
N GLN A 405 -2.35 8.35 5.67
CA GLN A 405 -3.48 9.22 5.39
C GLN A 405 -3.58 9.46 3.88
N SER A 406 -4.64 8.95 3.25
CA SER A 406 -4.80 9.03 1.79
C SER A 406 -5.90 10.00 1.41
N GLY A 407 -5.51 11.17 0.92
CA GLY A 407 -6.41 12.16 0.33
C GLY A 407 -6.89 11.75 -1.06
N THR A 408 -8.18 11.90 -1.34
CA THR A 408 -8.68 11.73 -2.72
C THR A 408 -8.32 12.95 -3.54
N GLN A 409 -7.85 12.76 -4.76
CA GLN A 409 -7.45 13.84 -5.65
C GLN A 409 -8.03 13.64 -7.05
N MET A 410 -8.32 14.75 -7.74
CA MET A 410 -8.79 14.72 -9.11
C MET A 410 -7.62 14.70 -10.09
N ALA A 411 -7.69 13.80 -11.06
CA ALA A 411 -6.80 13.78 -12.21
C ALA A 411 -7.59 13.81 -13.53
N VAL A 412 -7.01 14.46 -14.52
CA VAL A 412 -7.57 14.62 -15.87
C VAL A 412 -6.52 14.26 -16.91
N ALA A 413 -6.92 14.08 -18.17
CA ALA A 413 -5.94 13.89 -19.25
C ALA A 413 -4.96 15.09 -19.31
N VAL A 414 -3.70 14.84 -19.66
CA VAL A 414 -2.65 15.90 -19.73
C VAL A 414 -3.09 17.10 -20.57
N GLU A 415 -3.74 16.83 -21.71
CA GLU A 415 -4.23 17.84 -22.66
C GLU A 415 -5.62 18.42 -22.30
N SER A 416 -6.18 18.06 -21.14
CA SER A 416 -7.50 18.56 -20.71
C SER A 416 -7.44 20.02 -20.26
N ASP A 417 -8.51 20.77 -20.53
CA ASP A 417 -8.74 22.14 -20.06
C ASP A 417 -9.49 22.20 -18.71
N ILE A 418 -9.78 21.04 -18.10
CA ILE A 418 -10.48 20.95 -16.80
C ILE A 418 -9.52 21.30 -15.67
N GLU A 419 -9.91 22.25 -14.83
CA GLU A 419 -9.10 22.73 -13.70
C GLU A 419 -9.82 22.61 -12.35
N SER A 420 -11.15 22.46 -12.34
CA SER A 420 -11.96 22.46 -11.12
C SER A 420 -13.12 21.47 -11.18
N TYR A 421 -13.73 21.17 -10.02
CA TYR A 421 -14.94 20.33 -9.95
C TYR A 421 -16.11 20.95 -10.74
N SER A 422 -16.18 22.27 -10.84
CA SER A 422 -17.24 22.96 -11.58
C SER A 422 -17.21 22.71 -13.09
N ASP A 423 -16.05 22.35 -13.63
CA ASP A 423 -15.88 22.03 -15.06
C ASP A 423 -16.38 20.61 -15.41
N LEU A 424 -16.74 19.81 -14.39
CA LEU A 424 -17.31 18.46 -14.57
C LEU A 424 -18.79 18.48 -14.95
N ALA A 425 -19.45 19.64 -14.96
CA ALA A 425 -20.87 19.74 -15.27
C ALA A 425 -21.21 19.14 -16.65
N GLY A 426 -22.12 18.17 -16.67
CA GLY A 426 -22.54 17.40 -17.84
C GLY A 426 -21.52 16.36 -18.32
N GLN A 427 -20.40 16.18 -17.63
CA GLN A 427 -19.35 15.24 -18.00
C GLN A 427 -19.56 13.85 -17.41
N THR A 428 -18.71 12.91 -17.83
CA THR A 428 -18.57 11.59 -17.24
C THR A 428 -17.27 11.50 -16.47
N VAL A 429 -17.29 10.97 -15.25
CA VAL A 429 -16.13 10.78 -14.38
C VAL A 429 -15.88 9.29 -14.17
N ALA A 430 -14.66 8.85 -14.45
CA ALA A 430 -14.23 7.48 -14.24
C ALA A 430 -13.85 7.27 -12.76
N VAL A 431 -14.33 6.20 -12.13
CA VAL A 431 -13.95 5.86 -10.74
C VAL A 431 -13.91 4.35 -10.52
N LYS A 432 -13.02 3.88 -9.65
CA LYS A 432 -12.86 2.47 -9.33
C LYS A 432 -13.82 2.05 -8.23
N THR A 433 -14.66 1.05 -8.47
CA THR A 433 -15.63 0.60 -7.47
C THR A 433 -14.96 0.12 -6.19
N GLY A 434 -15.53 0.46 -5.03
CA GLY A 434 -15.05 0.01 -3.73
C GLY A 434 -13.86 0.80 -3.18
N THR A 435 -13.50 1.92 -3.80
CA THR A 435 -12.49 2.87 -3.30
C THR A 435 -13.12 4.11 -2.71
N THR A 436 -12.34 4.82 -1.92
CA THR A 436 -12.63 6.16 -1.38
C THR A 436 -12.89 7.17 -2.49
N GLY A 437 -12.14 7.09 -3.60
CA GLY A 437 -12.39 7.90 -4.80
C GLY A 437 -13.79 7.71 -5.40
N TYR A 438 -14.33 6.49 -5.38
CA TYR A 438 -15.69 6.21 -5.85
C TYR A 438 -16.77 6.78 -4.93
N ASP A 439 -16.59 6.65 -3.61
CA ASP A 439 -17.51 7.22 -2.63
C ASP A 439 -17.47 8.75 -2.66
N PHE A 440 -16.28 9.34 -2.84
CA PHE A 440 -16.09 10.77 -3.02
C PHE A 440 -16.74 11.29 -4.30
N ALA A 441 -16.56 10.61 -5.43
CA ALA A 441 -17.25 10.98 -6.66
C ALA A 441 -18.78 10.89 -6.51
N GLN A 442 -19.31 9.91 -5.79
CA GLN A 442 -20.74 9.83 -5.51
C GLN A 442 -21.27 11.01 -4.69
N SER A 443 -20.51 11.49 -3.70
CA SER A 443 -20.94 12.61 -2.87
C SER A 443 -20.98 13.93 -3.68
N LEU A 444 -20.12 14.07 -4.69
CA LEU A 444 -20.02 15.27 -5.53
C LEU A 444 -20.92 15.24 -6.78
N ALA A 445 -21.33 14.06 -7.26
CA ALA A 445 -21.99 13.89 -8.56
C ALA A 445 -23.26 14.74 -8.71
N GLU A 446 -24.10 14.83 -7.67
CA GLU A 446 -25.33 15.63 -7.70
C GLU A 446 -25.04 17.13 -7.61
N GLU A 447 -24.04 17.53 -6.82
CA GLU A 447 -23.67 18.94 -6.62
C GLU A 447 -23.07 19.56 -7.88
N TYR A 448 -22.20 18.81 -8.57
CA TYR A 448 -21.44 19.26 -9.73
C TYR A 448 -22.00 18.76 -11.07
N ASP A 449 -23.17 18.12 -11.06
CA ASP A 449 -23.92 17.66 -12.24
C ASP A 449 -23.11 16.77 -13.21
N PHE A 450 -22.39 15.77 -12.70
CA PHE A 450 -21.66 14.80 -13.53
C PHE A 450 -22.19 13.38 -13.36
N THR A 451 -21.85 12.51 -14.31
CA THR A 451 -22.22 11.08 -14.29
C THR A 451 -21.01 10.20 -13.98
N ILE A 452 -21.23 9.11 -13.26
CA ILE A 452 -20.17 8.18 -12.87
C ILE A 452 -20.06 7.02 -13.86
N ASN A 453 -18.84 6.72 -14.29
CA ASN A 453 -18.46 5.51 -15.02
C ASN A 453 -17.55 4.66 -14.13
N ALA A 454 -18.01 3.45 -13.79
CA ALA A 454 -17.40 2.63 -12.75
C ALA A 454 -16.49 1.53 -13.32
N PHE A 455 -15.27 1.40 -12.79
CA PHE A 455 -14.25 0.43 -13.21
C PHE A 455 -13.87 -0.52 -12.08
N GLN A 456 -13.31 -1.69 -12.44
CA GLN A 456 -12.77 -2.65 -11.46
C GLN A 456 -11.27 -2.47 -11.21
N ASP A 457 -10.54 -2.00 -12.22
CA ASP A 457 -9.08 -1.88 -12.19
C ASP A 457 -8.66 -0.43 -12.53
N SER A 458 -7.72 0.16 -11.76
CA SER A 458 -7.30 1.56 -11.91
C SER A 458 -6.66 1.86 -13.27
N ALA A 459 -5.93 0.90 -13.84
CA ALA A 459 -5.32 1.07 -15.16
C ALA A 459 -6.37 1.26 -16.27
N ASP A 460 -7.50 0.56 -16.22
CA ASP A 460 -8.58 0.73 -17.21
C ASP A 460 -9.29 2.08 -17.04
N MET A 461 -9.49 2.49 -15.78
CA MET A 461 -10.02 3.80 -15.41
C MET A 461 -9.14 4.94 -15.94
N TYR A 462 -7.82 4.88 -15.74
CA TYR A 462 -6.89 5.89 -16.25
C TYR A 462 -6.87 5.93 -17.78
N ASN A 463 -6.88 4.77 -18.44
CA ASN A 463 -6.93 4.69 -19.89
C ASN A 463 -8.24 5.28 -20.46
N ASP A 464 -9.36 5.14 -19.75
CA ASP A 464 -10.63 5.72 -20.15
C ASP A 464 -10.60 7.25 -20.12
N VAL A 465 -9.99 7.84 -19.08
CA VAL A 465 -9.77 9.29 -18.98
C VAL A 465 -8.77 9.77 -20.04
N ALA A 466 -7.63 9.08 -20.17
CA ALA A 466 -6.60 9.40 -21.15
C ALA A 466 -7.11 9.34 -22.61
N ALA A 467 -8.04 8.43 -22.89
CA ALA A 467 -8.69 8.31 -24.20
C ALA A 467 -9.78 9.37 -24.44
N GLY A 468 -10.16 10.14 -23.41
CA GLY A 468 -11.21 11.14 -23.46
C GLY A 468 -12.64 10.57 -23.43
N ASN A 469 -12.82 9.32 -23.01
CA ASN A 469 -14.15 8.73 -22.81
C ASN A 469 -14.79 9.26 -21.52
N SER A 470 -13.98 9.46 -20.48
CA SER A 470 -14.32 10.18 -19.25
C SER A 470 -13.44 11.43 -19.14
N ALA A 471 -13.99 12.47 -18.52
CA ALA A 471 -13.35 13.77 -18.41
C ALA A 471 -12.31 13.84 -17.28
N ALA A 472 -12.56 13.10 -16.19
CA ALA A 472 -11.72 13.08 -15.01
C ALA A 472 -11.82 11.74 -14.28
N THR A 473 -10.94 11.54 -13.31
CA THR A 473 -11.02 10.48 -12.31
C THR A 473 -10.75 11.02 -10.92
N PHE A 474 -11.34 10.36 -9.91
CA PHE A 474 -11.01 10.54 -8.51
C PHE A 474 -10.37 9.26 -7.98
N GLU A 475 -9.18 9.38 -7.39
CA GLU A 475 -8.47 8.28 -6.75
C GLU A 475 -7.59 8.83 -5.63
N ASP A 476 -7.10 7.95 -4.77
CA ASP A 476 -6.10 8.24 -3.77
C ASP A 476 -4.88 8.95 -4.38
N SER A 477 -4.52 10.10 -3.83
CA SER A 477 -3.43 10.96 -4.30
C SER A 477 -2.11 10.21 -4.48
N PRO A 478 -1.65 9.36 -3.54
CA PRO A 478 -0.41 8.61 -3.72
C PRO A 478 -0.45 7.64 -4.92
N VAL A 479 -1.63 7.08 -5.22
CA VAL A 479 -1.82 6.17 -6.35
C VAL A 479 -1.70 6.94 -7.66
N LEU A 480 -2.32 8.12 -7.74
CA LEU A 480 -2.21 9.01 -8.89
C LEU A 480 -0.77 9.51 -9.08
N GLN A 481 -0.13 9.97 -8.01
CA GLN A 481 1.26 10.45 -8.05
C GLN A 481 2.20 9.35 -8.54
N TYR A 482 2.13 8.15 -7.94
CA TYR A 482 2.96 7.01 -8.36
C TYR A 482 2.70 6.63 -9.82
N GLY A 483 1.43 6.54 -10.22
CA GLY A 483 1.05 6.20 -11.59
C GLY A 483 1.57 7.22 -12.61
N ILE A 484 1.42 8.52 -12.33
CA ILE A 484 1.88 9.62 -13.19
C ILE A 484 3.42 9.64 -13.23
N ALA A 485 4.09 9.51 -12.09
CA ALA A 485 5.55 9.45 -11.99
C ALA A 485 6.15 8.26 -12.76
N SER A 486 5.43 7.13 -12.83
CA SER A 486 5.85 5.97 -13.64
C SER A 486 5.91 6.25 -15.16
N GLY A 487 5.40 7.39 -15.62
CA GLY A 487 5.34 7.77 -17.03
C GLY A 487 4.33 6.98 -17.88
N ASN A 488 3.58 6.04 -17.27
CA ASN A 488 2.61 5.20 -17.97
C ASN A 488 1.16 5.65 -17.81
N VAL A 489 0.89 6.60 -16.91
CA VAL A 489 -0.43 7.21 -16.70
C VAL A 489 -0.39 8.63 -17.27
N PRO A 490 -0.92 8.86 -18.50
CA PRO A 490 -0.88 10.17 -19.15
C PRO A 490 -1.99 11.09 -18.61
N LEU A 491 -2.00 11.29 -17.30
CA LEU A 491 -2.90 12.17 -16.58
C LEU A 491 -2.08 13.26 -15.87
N LYS A 492 -2.76 14.35 -15.49
CA LYS A 492 -2.23 15.40 -14.62
C LYS A 492 -3.17 15.61 -13.44
N LEU A 493 -2.59 15.95 -12.29
CA LEU A 493 -3.32 16.37 -11.09
C LEU A 493 -3.78 17.82 -11.27
N VAL A 494 -5.01 18.15 -10.86
CA VAL A 494 -5.60 19.49 -11.08
C VAL A 494 -6.24 20.11 -9.85
N THR A 495 -6.33 19.37 -8.75
CA THR A 495 -6.79 19.88 -7.45
C THR A 495 -5.81 19.51 -6.37
N ASP A 496 -5.88 20.17 -5.21
CA ASP A 496 -5.20 19.68 -4.01
C ASP A 496 -5.84 18.33 -3.57
N PRO A 497 -5.08 17.46 -2.88
CA PRO A 497 -5.65 16.28 -2.25
C PRO A 497 -6.65 16.70 -1.16
N GLU A 498 -7.86 16.15 -1.23
CA GLU A 498 -8.87 16.35 -0.22
C GLU A 498 -8.48 15.65 1.10
N PRO A 499 -8.97 16.12 2.26
CA PRO A 499 -8.75 15.44 3.53
C PRO A 499 -9.11 13.95 3.44
N GLY A 500 -8.09 13.13 3.69
CA GLY A 500 -8.10 11.74 3.31
C GLY A 500 -8.73 10.78 4.30
N SER A 501 -9.05 9.60 3.79
CA SER A 501 -9.31 8.42 4.58
C SER A 501 -8.01 7.86 5.15
N GLU A 502 -8.07 7.43 6.41
CA GLU A 502 -6.98 6.76 7.10
C GLU A 502 -6.93 5.28 6.71
N TYR A 503 -5.75 4.75 6.41
CA TYR A 503 -5.52 3.32 6.20
C TYR A 503 -5.02 2.66 7.48
N GLY A 504 -5.54 1.47 7.77
CA GLY A 504 -5.16 0.69 8.94
C GLY A 504 -4.94 -0.78 8.61
N PHE A 505 -4.05 -1.40 9.36
CA PHE A 505 -3.94 -2.86 9.43
C PHE A 505 -5.11 -3.38 10.26
N ALA A 506 -5.71 -4.50 9.85
CA ALA A 506 -6.91 -5.00 10.49
C ALA A 506 -6.81 -6.49 10.85
N VAL A 507 -7.40 -6.86 11.98
CA VAL A 507 -7.61 -8.25 12.41
C VAL A 507 -9.10 -8.48 12.66
N ASN A 508 -9.51 -9.74 12.79
CA ASN A 508 -10.88 -10.04 13.19
C ASN A 508 -11.21 -9.43 14.55
N LYS A 509 -12.42 -8.87 14.66
CA LYS A 509 -12.87 -8.25 15.91
C LYS A 509 -12.78 -9.21 17.09
N GLY A 510 -12.03 -8.80 18.12
CA GLY A 510 -11.77 -9.56 19.34
C GLY A 510 -10.79 -10.73 19.18
N GLN A 511 -10.03 -10.81 18.08
CA GLN A 511 -9.02 -11.83 17.83
C GLN A 511 -7.67 -11.17 17.53
N ASN A 512 -6.57 -11.89 17.79
CA ASN A 512 -5.19 -11.45 17.48
C ASN A 512 -4.84 -10.04 17.99
N ALA A 513 -5.30 -9.69 19.20
CA ALA A 513 -5.03 -8.39 19.81
C ALA A 513 -3.52 -8.16 20.02
N GLU A 514 -2.77 -9.23 20.29
CA GLU A 514 -1.31 -9.22 20.38
C GLU A 514 -0.64 -8.82 19.06
N LEU A 515 -1.21 -9.20 17.91
CA LEU A 515 -0.69 -8.84 16.60
C LEU A 515 -0.94 -7.35 16.31
N LEU A 516 -2.10 -6.82 16.71
CA LEU A 516 -2.38 -5.39 16.64
C LEU A 516 -1.45 -4.56 17.53
N GLU A 517 -1.21 -5.01 18.77
CA GLU A 517 -0.31 -4.34 19.71
C GLU A 517 1.12 -4.28 19.15
N MET A 518 1.67 -5.40 18.69
CA MET A 518 2.97 -5.44 18.02
C MET A 518 3.00 -4.56 16.75
N PHE A 519 1.92 -4.55 15.97
CA PHE A 519 1.85 -3.70 14.78
C PHE A 519 1.94 -2.22 15.16
N ASN A 520 1.16 -1.78 16.16
CA ASN A 520 1.15 -0.38 16.61
C ASN A 520 2.49 0.03 17.23
N GLU A 521 3.10 -0.82 18.07
CA GLU A 521 4.42 -0.56 18.65
C GLU A 521 5.51 -0.49 17.57
N GLY A 522 5.52 -1.44 16.62
CA GLY A 522 6.48 -1.43 15.52
C GLY A 522 6.27 -0.26 14.55
N LEU A 523 5.02 0.15 14.33
CA LEU A 523 4.70 1.34 13.53
C LEU A 523 5.22 2.60 14.23
N GLN A 524 4.98 2.75 15.53
CA GLN A 524 5.50 3.87 16.30
C GLN A 524 7.03 3.88 16.26
N ASN A 525 7.69 2.73 16.46
CA ASN A 525 9.14 2.63 16.33
C ASN A 525 9.64 3.04 14.93
N ALA A 526 8.91 2.67 13.87
CA ALA A 526 9.25 3.03 12.51
C ALA A 526 9.09 4.54 12.26
N MET A 527 8.03 5.16 12.80
CA MET A 527 7.83 6.60 12.75
C MET A 527 8.90 7.33 13.55
N ASP A 528 9.11 6.93 14.79
CA ASP A 528 10.10 7.52 15.69
C ASP A 528 11.47 7.50 15.03
N SER A 529 11.91 6.34 14.52
CA SER A 529 13.25 6.16 13.94
C SER A 529 13.47 6.78 12.56
N GLY A 530 12.41 7.23 11.87
CA GLY A 530 12.47 7.66 10.46
C GLY A 530 12.46 6.52 9.42
N ALA A 531 12.44 5.26 9.85
CA ALA A 531 12.32 4.11 8.94
C ALA A 531 10.98 4.10 8.18
N TYR A 532 9.93 4.64 8.78
CA TYR A 532 8.65 4.85 8.11
C TYR A 532 8.81 5.76 6.89
N GLN A 533 9.40 6.94 7.07
CA GLN A 533 9.58 7.91 5.98
C GLN A 533 10.51 7.36 4.89
N GLN A 534 11.56 6.63 5.25
CA GLN A 534 12.42 5.91 4.29
C GLN A 534 11.62 4.97 3.38
N ILE A 535 10.63 4.26 3.93
CA ILE A 535 9.72 3.39 3.16
C ILE A 535 8.78 4.22 2.30
N ILE A 536 8.24 5.34 2.80
CA ILE A 536 7.35 6.21 2.01
C ILE A 536 8.09 6.83 0.81
N ASP A 537 9.27 7.41 1.05
CA ASP A 537 10.08 8.08 0.03
C ASP A 537 10.51 7.12 -1.08
N ARG A 538 10.75 5.85 -0.75
CA ARG A 538 11.06 4.78 -1.73
C ARG A 538 10.02 4.69 -2.85
N TYR A 539 8.76 4.95 -2.54
CA TYR A 539 7.67 4.82 -3.50
C TYR A 539 7.10 6.15 -3.97
N LEU A 540 7.18 7.22 -3.17
CA LEU A 540 6.49 8.49 -3.47
C LEU A 540 7.42 9.67 -3.77
N ALA A 541 8.74 9.55 -3.59
CA ALA A 541 9.65 10.67 -3.88
C ALA A 541 9.63 11.06 -5.37
N THR A 542 9.45 12.36 -5.61
CA THR A 542 9.26 12.97 -6.95
C THR A 542 10.52 13.09 -7.79
N ASP A 543 11.69 12.69 -7.28
CA ASP A 543 12.98 12.79 -7.97
C ASP A 543 13.31 11.58 -8.87
N GLN A 544 12.31 10.77 -9.23
CA GLN A 544 12.52 9.79 -10.29
C GLN A 544 12.59 10.54 -11.64
N ASP A 545 13.82 10.65 -12.17
CA ASP A 545 14.12 11.08 -13.54
C ASP A 545 13.02 10.58 -14.49
N GLU A 546 12.42 11.49 -15.27
CA GLU A 546 11.37 11.20 -16.27
C GLU A 546 11.60 9.84 -16.93
N SER A 547 10.93 8.80 -16.43
CA SER A 547 11.19 7.46 -16.92
C SER A 547 10.63 7.42 -18.34
N THR A 548 11.52 7.45 -19.32
CA THR A 548 11.13 7.37 -20.73
C THR A 548 10.34 6.07 -20.89
N GLY A 549 9.03 6.19 -21.14
CA GLY A 549 8.09 5.07 -21.12
C GLY A 549 8.65 3.80 -21.77
N THR A 550 8.52 2.68 -21.06
CA THR A 550 9.12 1.42 -21.49
C THR A 550 8.55 0.98 -22.83
N SER A 551 9.41 0.78 -23.85
CA SER A 551 8.96 0.35 -25.19
C SER A 551 8.12 -0.95 -25.12
N PHE A 552 7.20 -1.15 -26.07
CA PHE A 552 6.35 -2.36 -26.10
C PHE A 552 7.17 -3.66 -25.98
N PHE A 553 8.28 -3.78 -26.72
CA PHE A 553 9.10 -4.99 -26.66
C PHE A 553 9.79 -5.19 -25.31
N ALA A 554 10.23 -4.11 -24.66
CA ALA A 554 10.81 -4.17 -23.33
C ALA A 554 9.75 -4.54 -22.28
N LEU A 555 8.54 -3.96 -22.36
CA LEU A 555 7.41 -4.34 -21.51
C LEU A 555 7.12 -5.84 -21.65
N VAL A 556 6.99 -6.33 -22.88
CA VAL A 556 6.73 -7.76 -23.13
C VAL A 556 7.87 -8.62 -22.59
N ALA A 557 9.13 -8.24 -22.80
CA ALA A 557 10.28 -8.98 -22.29
C ALA A 557 10.28 -9.08 -20.76
N ASN A 558 9.96 -7.99 -20.07
CA ASN A 558 9.87 -7.93 -18.62
C ASN A 558 8.67 -8.74 -18.08
N ALA A 559 7.53 -8.68 -18.77
CA ALA A 559 6.32 -9.42 -18.40
C ALA A 559 6.41 -10.93 -18.70
N PHE A 560 7.22 -11.33 -19.70
CA PHE A 560 7.22 -12.68 -20.25
C PHE A 560 7.47 -13.79 -19.20
N PRO A 561 8.44 -13.67 -18.27
CA PRO A 561 8.65 -14.69 -17.23
C PRO A 561 7.41 -14.93 -16.37
N SER A 562 6.77 -13.87 -15.87
CA SER A 562 5.57 -13.93 -15.04
C SER A 562 4.38 -14.52 -15.80
N LEU A 563 4.18 -14.11 -17.06
CA LEU A 563 3.13 -14.67 -17.92
C LEU A 563 3.36 -16.16 -18.23
N MET A 564 4.61 -16.59 -18.44
CA MET A 564 4.93 -18.02 -18.67
C MET A 564 4.77 -18.86 -17.40
N TYR A 565 5.07 -18.29 -16.22
CA TYR A 565 4.78 -18.91 -14.94
C TYR A 565 3.26 -19.13 -14.78
N GLY A 566 2.45 -18.10 -15.03
CA GLY A 566 0.98 -18.20 -15.00
C GLY A 566 0.42 -19.19 -16.01
N LEU A 567 1.01 -19.25 -17.22
CA LEU A 567 0.67 -20.28 -18.21
C LEU A 567 0.98 -21.69 -17.69
N GLY A 568 2.11 -21.88 -17.01
CA GLY A 568 2.45 -23.16 -16.38
C GLY A 568 1.39 -23.60 -15.38
N LEU A 569 0.98 -22.72 -14.47
CA LEU A 569 -0.06 -22.99 -13.49
C LEU A 569 -1.43 -23.22 -14.13
N THR A 570 -1.76 -22.47 -15.19
CA THR A 570 -2.96 -22.67 -16.02
C THR A 570 -3.01 -24.11 -16.56
N LEU A 571 -1.91 -24.59 -17.13
CA LEU A 571 -1.82 -25.94 -17.69
C LEU A 571 -1.87 -27.03 -16.61
N ILE A 572 -1.25 -26.80 -15.45
CA ILE A 572 -1.30 -27.72 -14.30
C ILE A 572 -2.74 -27.86 -13.78
N ALA A 573 -3.40 -26.73 -13.50
CA ALA A 573 -4.79 -26.72 -13.03
C ALA A 573 -5.72 -27.40 -14.04
N THR A 574 -5.57 -27.09 -15.33
CA THR A 574 -6.31 -27.73 -16.42
C THR A 574 -6.11 -29.25 -16.43
N PHE A 575 -4.85 -29.70 -16.38
CA PHE A 575 -4.50 -31.11 -16.48
C PHE A 575 -5.01 -31.92 -15.29
N LEU A 576 -4.78 -31.45 -14.06
CA LEU A 576 -5.28 -32.09 -12.84
C LEU A 576 -6.81 -32.15 -12.84
N SER A 577 -7.46 -31.04 -13.18
CA SER A 577 -8.92 -30.96 -13.23
C SER A 577 -9.50 -31.95 -14.23
N LEU A 578 -8.88 -32.10 -15.40
CA LEU A 578 -9.35 -33.04 -16.42
C LEU A 578 -9.17 -34.50 -16.03
N ILE A 579 -8.11 -34.87 -15.31
CA ILE A 579 -7.94 -36.24 -14.82
C ILE A 579 -9.13 -36.62 -13.93
N PHE A 580 -9.44 -35.79 -12.94
CA PHE A 580 -10.55 -36.04 -12.03
C PHE A 580 -11.91 -35.90 -12.73
N ALA A 581 -12.08 -34.91 -13.61
CA ALA A 581 -13.29 -34.75 -14.42
C ALA A 581 -13.55 -35.96 -15.31
N MET A 582 -12.53 -36.57 -15.92
CA MET A 582 -12.67 -37.79 -16.73
C MET A 582 -13.09 -38.99 -15.87
N ILE A 583 -12.51 -39.14 -14.68
CA ILE A 583 -12.90 -40.21 -13.73
C ILE A 583 -14.37 -40.05 -13.33
N LEU A 584 -14.75 -38.85 -12.89
CA LEU A 584 -16.12 -38.52 -12.48
C LEU A 584 -17.09 -38.67 -13.66
N GLY A 585 -16.74 -38.14 -14.83
CA GLY A 585 -17.57 -38.14 -16.02
C GLY A 585 -17.84 -39.54 -16.56
N VAL A 586 -16.84 -40.42 -16.59
CA VAL A 586 -17.03 -41.83 -16.98
C VAL A 586 -17.88 -42.57 -15.94
N LEU A 587 -17.59 -42.38 -14.65
CA LEU A 587 -18.33 -43.01 -13.56
C LEU A 587 -19.82 -42.62 -13.61
N PHE A 588 -20.11 -41.33 -13.57
CA PHE A 588 -21.48 -40.82 -13.58
C PHE A 588 -22.17 -41.02 -14.93
N GLY A 589 -21.43 -41.03 -16.05
CA GLY A 589 -21.94 -41.38 -17.37
C GLY A 589 -22.50 -42.81 -17.41
N ILE A 590 -21.76 -43.78 -16.86
CA ILE A 590 -22.21 -45.17 -16.74
C ILE A 590 -23.42 -45.28 -15.80
N LEU A 591 -23.40 -44.58 -14.65
CA LEU A 591 -24.55 -44.55 -13.73
C LEU A 591 -25.81 -44.00 -14.41
N LYS A 592 -25.67 -42.98 -15.25
CA LYS A 592 -26.77 -42.36 -15.98
C LYS A 592 -27.34 -43.26 -17.08
N LEU A 593 -26.53 -44.13 -17.65
CA LEU A 593 -26.94 -45.17 -18.62
C LEU A 593 -27.57 -46.40 -17.95
N SER A 594 -27.50 -46.51 -16.61
CA SER A 594 -28.04 -47.65 -15.88
C SER A 594 -29.56 -47.78 -16.02
N GLY A 595 -30.05 -49.02 -16.04
CA GLY A 595 -31.48 -49.33 -15.93
C GLY A 595 -32.08 -49.00 -14.56
N ASN A 596 -31.25 -48.81 -13.53
CA ASN A 596 -31.68 -48.50 -12.17
C ASN A 596 -32.05 -47.02 -12.02
N VAL A 597 -33.30 -46.75 -11.66
CA VAL A 597 -33.84 -45.38 -11.48
C VAL A 597 -33.08 -44.59 -10.41
N PHE A 598 -32.62 -45.24 -9.33
CA PHE A 598 -31.88 -44.56 -8.27
C PHE A 598 -30.50 -44.09 -8.75
N LEU A 599 -29.74 -44.96 -9.41
CA LEU A 599 -28.41 -44.60 -9.94
C LEU A 599 -28.50 -43.52 -11.00
N ARG A 600 -29.53 -43.60 -11.85
CA ARG A 600 -29.82 -42.56 -12.85
C ARG A 600 -30.22 -41.24 -12.19
N GLY A 601 -31.00 -41.29 -11.11
CA GLY A 601 -31.39 -40.13 -10.31
C GLY A 601 -30.20 -39.46 -9.64
N LEU A 602 -29.28 -40.23 -9.05
CA LEU A 602 -28.05 -39.72 -8.44
C LEU A 602 -27.16 -39.01 -9.47
N ALA A 603 -26.91 -39.63 -10.63
CA ALA A 603 -26.17 -39.01 -11.71
C ALA A 603 -26.89 -37.79 -12.30
N GLY A 604 -28.23 -37.82 -12.32
CA GLY A 604 -29.06 -36.67 -12.69
C GLY A 604 -28.87 -35.49 -11.74
N ALA A 605 -28.90 -35.73 -10.43
CA ALA A 605 -28.71 -34.70 -9.42
C ALA A 605 -27.32 -34.06 -9.51
N TYR A 606 -26.25 -34.86 -9.60
CA TYR A 606 -24.89 -34.37 -9.83
C TYR A 606 -24.82 -33.45 -11.06
N VAL A 607 -25.30 -33.91 -12.21
CA VAL A 607 -25.28 -33.13 -13.45
C VAL A 607 -26.09 -31.83 -13.33
N ASN A 608 -27.27 -31.89 -12.72
CA ASN A 608 -28.16 -30.74 -12.59
C ASN A 608 -27.59 -29.68 -11.63
N ILE A 609 -26.89 -30.08 -10.57
CA ILE A 609 -26.25 -29.16 -9.64
C ILE A 609 -25.09 -28.45 -10.34
N PHE A 610 -24.11 -29.20 -10.84
CA PHE A 610 -22.85 -28.61 -11.30
C PHE A 610 -22.97 -27.91 -12.66
N ARG A 611 -23.90 -28.32 -13.53
CA ARG A 611 -24.19 -27.56 -14.77
C ARG A 611 -25.23 -26.46 -14.56
N GLY A 612 -25.96 -26.50 -13.44
CA GLY A 612 -27.01 -25.53 -13.12
C GLY A 612 -26.53 -24.34 -12.30
N THR A 613 -25.29 -24.36 -11.81
CA THR A 613 -24.70 -23.27 -11.03
C THR A 613 -23.45 -22.70 -11.72
N PRO A 614 -23.19 -21.38 -11.61
CA PRO A 614 -21.99 -20.77 -12.17
C PRO A 614 -20.70 -21.36 -11.57
N VAL A 615 -19.67 -21.55 -12.42
CA VAL A 615 -18.36 -22.09 -11.99
C VAL A 615 -17.73 -21.21 -10.91
N LEU A 616 -17.79 -19.88 -11.06
CA LEU A 616 -17.24 -18.94 -10.09
C LEU A 616 -17.88 -19.07 -8.69
N VAL A 617 -19.21 -19.27 -8.64
CA VAL A 617 -19.92 -19.50 -7.38
C VAL A 617 -19.50 -20.83 -6.74
N GLN A 618 -19.27 -21.87 -7.55
CA GLN A 618 -18.73 -23.13 -7.05
C GLN A 618 -17.31 -22.93 -6.48
N ALA A 619 -16.49 -22.12 -7.15
CA ALA A 619 -15.12 -21.80 -6.73
C ALA A 619 -15.11 -21.14 -5.35
N PHE A 620 -15.92 -20.09 -5.14
CA PHE A 620 -16.08 -19.45 -3.83
C PHE A 620 -16.65 -20.39 -2.78
N PHE A 621 -17.61 -21.27 -3.13
CA PHE A 621 -18.15 -22.23 -2.17
C PHE A 621 -17.08 -23.20 -1.67
N PHE A 622 -16.22 -23.72 -2.55
CA PHE A 622 -15.15 -24.62 -2.14
C PHE A 622 -14.02 -23.90 -1.41
N TYR A 623 -13.67 -22.69 -1.82
CA TYR A 623 -12.56 -21.94 -1.24
C TYR A 623 -12.91 -21.30 0.12
N PHE A 624 -14.09 -20.71 0.26
CA PHE A 624 -14.52 -20.05 1.51
C PHE A 624 -15.55 -20.88 2.30
N GLY A 625 -16.53 -21.46 1.61
CA GLY A 625 -17.66 -22.13 2.26
C GLY A 625 -17.30 -23.46 2.93
N VAL A 626 -16.44 -24.27 2.31
CA VAL A 626 -16.01 -25.55 2.91
C VAL A 626 -15.14 -25.34 4.14
N PRO A 627 -14.07 -24.52 4.13
CA PRO A 627 -13.28 -24.23 5.32
C PRO A 627 -14.11 -23.68 6.48
N ALA A 628 -15.09 -22.81 6.22
CA ALA A 628 -15.98 -22.29 7.25
C ALA A 628 -16.79 -23.39 7.99
N ILE A 629 -17.06 -24.53 7.33
CA ILE A 629 -17.78 -25.66 7.92
C ILE A 629 -16.83 -26.69 8.54
N THR A 630 -15.69 -26.94 7.89
CA THR A 630 -14.73 -27.99 8.29
C THR A 630 -13.68 -27.50 9.28
N GLY A 631 -13.47 -26.19 9.39
CA GLY A 631 -12.37 -25.58 10.13
C GLY A 631 -10.99 -25.90 9.56
N GLN A 632 -10.91 -26.31 8.28
CA GLN A 632 -9.65 -26.65 7.63
C GLN A 632 -9.46 -25.77 6.38
N PRO A 633 -8.40 -24.96 6.30
CA PRO A 633 -8.15 -24.09 5.16
C PRO A 633 -7.92 -24.93 3.89
N LEU A 634 -8.30 -24.38 2.74
CA LEU A 634 -8.08 -24.98 1.44
C LEU A 634 -7.31 -23.99 0.57
N ASP A 635 -6.20 -24.45 -0.03
CA ASP A 635 -5.45 -23.62 -0.96
C ASP A 635 -6.21 -23.40 -2.29
N ALA A 636 -5.89 -22.30 -2.98
CA ALA A 636 -6.60 -21.88 -4.18
C ALA A 636 -6.50 -22.89 -5.33
N LEU A 637 -5.36 -23.58 -5.48
CA LEU A 637 -5.19 -24.61 -6.51
C LEU A 637 -6.11 -25.80 -6.22
N THR A 638 -6.15 -26.29 -4.98
CA THR A 638 -7.02 -27.40 -4.59
C THR A 638 -8.49 -27.06 -4.77
N ALA A 639 -8.94 -25.90 -4.28
CA ALA A 639 -10.32 -25.44 -4.45
C ALA A 639 -10.69 -25.27 -5.94
N GLY A 640 -9.77 -24.70 -6.73
CA GLY A 640 -9.93 -24.55 -8.18
C GLY A 640 -10.01 -25.89 -8.91
N VAL A 641 -9.12 -26.84 -8.61
CA VAL A 641 -9.13 -28.18 -9.20
C VAL A 641 -10.41 -28.92 -8.83
N ILE A 642 -10.86 -28.88 -7.57
CA ILE A 642 -12.13 -29.51 -7.16
C ILE A 642 -13.29 -28.91 -7.96
N THR A 643 -13.35 -27.59 -8.03
CA THR A 643 -14.39 -26.84 -8.75
C THR A 643 -14.45 -27.23 -10.23
N LEU A 644 -13.33 -27.08 -10.93
CA LEU A 644 -13.23 -27.39 -12.36
C LEU A 644 -13.46 -28.88 -12.63
N SER A 645 -12.99 -29.78 -11.77
CA SER A 645 -13.20 -31.23 -11.90
C SER A 645 -14.68 -31.61 -11.81
N LEU A 646 -15.39 -31.07 -10.82
CA LEU A 646 -16.80 -31.35 -10.60
C LEU A 646 -17.64 -30.75 -11.72
N ASN A 647 -17.30 -29.56 -12.18
CA ASN A 647 -17.98 -28.89 -13.28
C ASN A 647 -17.76 -29.63 -14.61
N ALA A 648 -16.51 -29.79 -15.03
CA ALA A 648 -16.17 -30.48 -16.28
C ALA A 648 -16.61 -31.94 -16.26
N GLY A 649 -16.55 -32.63 -15.11
CA GLY A 649 -17.03 -34.00 -14.95
C GLY A 649 -18.54 -34.15 -15.21
N ALA A 650 -19.33 -33.12 -14.89
CA ALA A 650 -20.77 -33.11 -15.17
C ALA A 650 -21.05 -32.94 -16.67
N TYR A 651 -20.24 -32.17 -17.40
CA TYR A 651 -20.31 -32.09 -18.86
C TYR A 651 -19.83 -33.39 -19.51
N ILE A 652 -18.71 -33.97 -19.05
CA ILE A 652 -18.19 -35.25 -19.54
C ILE A 652 -19.20 -36.38 -19.28
N THR A 653 -19.95 -36.36 -18.18
CA THR A 653 -21.05 -37.30 -17.91
C THR A 653 -22.06 -37.33 -19.06
N GLU A 654 -22.43 -36.16 -19.59
CA GLU A 654 -23.35 -36.06 -20.72
C GLU A 654 -22.71 -36.45 -22.04
N ILE A 655 -21.43 -36.14 -22.24
CA ILE A 655 -20.66 -36.60 -23.40
C ILE A 655 -20.61 -38.12 -23.42
N VAL A 656 -20.34 -38.77 -22.27
CA VAL A 656 -20.31 -40.23 -22.12
C VAL A 656 -21.66 -40.85 -22.43
N ARG A 657 -22.73 -40.32 -21.82
CA ARG A 657 -24.09 -40.78 -22.09
C ARG A 657 -24.46 -40.62 -23.57
N GLY A 658 -24.21 -39.45 -24.14
CA GLY A 658 -24.53 -39.12 -25.52
C GLY A 658 -23.76 -39.97 -26.52
N GLY A 659 -22.46 -40.18 -26.28
CA GLY A 659 -21.61 -41.01 -27.13
C GLY A 659 -22.04 -42.48 -27.18
N VAL A 660 -22.38 -43.07 -26.03
CA VAL A 660 -22.89 -44.45 -25.99
C VAL A 660 -24.24 -44.59 -26.69
N GLN A 661 -25.14 -43.61 -26.50
CA GLN A 661 -26.45 -43.62 -27.14
C GLN A 661 -26.42 -43.31 -28.65
N SER A 662 -25.32 -42.72 -29.14
CA SER A 662 -25.14 -42.43 -30.56
C SER A 662 -24.71 -43.63 -31.39
N VAL A 663 -24.33 -44.74 -30.75
CA VAL A 663 -24.04 -46.01 -31.43
C VAL A 663 -25.35 -46.67 -31.83
N ASP A 664 -25.47 -47.09 -33.09
CA ASP A 664 -26.65 -47.76 -33.63
C ASP A 664 -27.08 -48.94 -32.74
N THR A 665 -28.36 -48.98 -32.35
CA THR A 665 -28.92 -50.00 -31.46
C THR A 665 -28.78 -51.42 -32.03
N GLY A 666 -28.77 -51.56 -33.35
CA GLY A 666 -28.53 -52.82 -34.07
C GLY A 666 -27.17 -53.43 -33.77
N GLN A 667 -26.14 -52.65 -33.41
CA GLN A 667 -24.84 -53.17 -32.97
C GLN A 667 -24.97 -53.97 -31.67
N MET A 668 -25.76 -53.47 -30.72
CA MET A 668 -26.05 -54.16 -29.47
C MET A 668 -26.94 -55.39 -29.72
N GLU A 669 -27.94 -55.29 -30.59
CA GLU A 669 -28.82 -56.42 -30.91
C GLU A 669 -28.07 -57.54 -31.63
N ALA A 670 -27.18 -57.21 -32.57
CA ALA A 670 -26.34 -58.16 -33.30
C ALA A 670 -25.35 -58.87 -32.36
N SER A 671 -24.67 -58.14 -31.48
CA SER A 671 -23.72 -58.75 -30.53
C SER A 671 -24.42 -59.68 -29.54
N ARG A 672 -25.62 -59.30 -29.07
CA ARG A 672 -26.48 -60.14 -28.20
C ARG A 672 -26.94 -61.40 -28.94
N SER A 673 -27.25 -61.29 -30.24
CA SER A 673 -27.64 -62.42 -31.10
C SER A 673 -26.49 -63.40 -31.34
N LEU A 674 -25.24 -62.93 -31.31
CA LEU A 674 -24.02 -63.75 -31.34
C LEU A 674 -23.66 -64.35 -29.96
N GLY A 675 -24.55 -64.28 -28.97
CA GLY A 675 -24.37 -64.87 -27.65
C GLY A 675 -23.52 -64.04 -26.68
N MET A 676 -23.14 -62.81 -27.03
CA MET A 676 -22.37 -61.95 -26.11
C MET A 676 -23.27 -61.47 -24.96
N SER A 677 -22.73 -61.46 -23.74
CA SER A 677 -23.41 -60.82 -22.60
C SER A 677 -23.50 -59.30 -22.82
N TRP A 678 -24.40 -58.61 -22.11
CA TRP A 678 -24.54 -57.15 -22.20
C TRP A 678 -23.21 -56.44 -21.89
N GLY A 679 -22.50 -56.85 -20.83
CA GLY A 679 -21.19 -56.29 -20.48
C GLY A 679 -20.12 -56.56 -21.54
N SER A 680 -20.12 -57.75 -22.15
CA SER A 680 -19.20 -58.08 -23.25
C SER A 680 -19.50 -57.25 -24.50
N SER A 681 -20.78 -57.07 -24.82
CA SER A 681 -21.26 -56.25 -25.93
C SER A 681 -20.89 -54.78 -25.72
N MET A 682 -21.13 -54.26 -24.52
CA MET A 682 -20.78 -52.89 -24.15
C MET A 682 -19.28 -52.65 -24.26
N ARG A 683 -18.45 -53.52 -23.66
CA ARG A 683 -16.98 -53.33 -23.63
C ARG A 683 -16.31 -53.51 -25.00
N LYS A 684 -16.75 -54.49 -25.80
CA LYS A 684 -16.04 -54.89 -27.04
C LYS A 684 -16.64 -54.30 -28.32
N VAL A 685 -17.93 -53.92 -28.31
CA VAL A 685 -18.63 -53.45 -29.52
C VAL A 685 -19.02 -51.98 -29.38
N VAL A 686 -19.77 -51.63 -28.35
CA VAL A 686 -20.35 -50.27 -28.23
C VAL A 686 -19.33 -49.23 -27.75
N MET A 687 -18.63 -49.49 -26.65
CA MET A 687 -17.69 -48.53 -26.05
C MET A 687 -16.56 -48.08 -27.00
N PRO A 688 -15.92 -48.96 -27.80
CA PRO A 688 -14.91 -48.53 -28.77
C PRO A 688 -15.47 -47.55 -29.82
N GLN A 689 -16.70 -47.79 -30.30
CA GLN A 689 -17.37 -46.90 -31.26
C GLN A 689 -17.81 -45.59 -30.59
N ALA A 690 -18.40 -45.68 -29.41
CA ALA A 690 -18.78 -44.54 -28.61
C ALA A 690 -17.57 -43.63 -28.32
N PHE A 691 -16.41 -44.21 -27.99
CA PHE A 691 -15.18 -43.45 -27.74
C PHE A 691 -14.77 -42.60 -28.94
N LYS A 692 -14.86 -43.15 -30.15
CA LYS A 692 -14.62 -42.39 -31.38
C LYS A 692 -15.57 -41.18 -31.49
N ILE A 693 -16.86 -41.40 -31.24
CA ILE A 693 -17.89 -40.35 -31.29
C ILE A 693 -17.68 -39.27 -30.21
N MET A 694 -17.19 -39.65 -29.02
CA MET A 694 -16.98 -38.73 -27.89
C MET A 694 -15.75 -37.85 -28.05
N THR A 695 -14.72 -38.32 -28.77
CA THR A 695 -13.38 -37.71 -28.82
C THR A 695 -13.40 -36.21 -29.16
N PRO A 696 -14.13 -35.73 -30.20
CA PRO A 696 -14.20 -34.30 -30.51
C PRO A 696 -14.81 -33.46 -29.38
N ASN A 697 -15.83 -33.99 -28.69
CA ASN A 697 -16.48 -33.29 -27.58
C ASN A 697 -15.61 -33.25 -26.33
N LEU A 698 -14.83 -34.31 -26.06
CA LEU A 698 -13.87 -34.34 -24.94
C LEU A 698 -12.75 -33.31 -25.14
N ILE A 699 -12.30 -33.12 -26.38
CA ILE A 699 -11.32 -32.08 -26.70
C ILE A 699 -11.93 -30.69 -26.49
N ASN A 700 -13.15 -30.45 -26.99
CA ASN A 700 -13.82 -29.18 -26.77
C ASN A 700 -13.95 -28.88 -25.28
N GLN A 701 -14.25 -29.90 -24.47
CA GLN A 701 -14.29 -29.76 -23.02
C GLN A 701 -12.92 -29.44 -22.42
N LEU A 702 -11.82 -30.02 -22.92
CA LEU A 702 -10.46 -29.64 -22.51
C LEU A 702 -10.18 -28.15 -22.79
N ILE A 703 -10.55 -27.65 -23.96
CA ILE A 703 -10.35 -26.23 -24.32
C ILE A 703 -11.20 -25.33 -23.42
N ILE A 704 -12.44 -25.72 -23.12
CA ILE A 704 -13.33 -24.98 -22.21
C ILE A 704 -12.72 -24.95 -20.81
N THR A 705 -12.30 -26.09 -20.26
CA THR A 705 -11.70 -26.17 -18.93
C THR A 705 -10.41 -25.34 -18.82
N LEU A 706 -9.61 -25.26 -19.89
CA LEU A 706 -8.44 -24.37 -19.93
C LEU A 706 -8.83 -22.90 -19.87
N LYS A 707 -9.92 -22.49 -20.53
CA LYS A 707 -10.41 -21.11 -20.44
C LYS A 707 -11.04 -20.82 -19.08
N ASP A 708 -11.76 -21.78 -18.51
CA ASP A 708 -12.42 -21.65 -17.21
C ASP A 708 -11.42 -21.49 -16.05
N THR A 709 -10.12 -21.81 -16.24
CA THR A 709 -9.10 -21.48 -15.23
C THR A 709 -9.00 -19.99 -14.97
N SER A 710 -9.29 -19.14 -15.97
CA SER A 710 -9.29 -17.69 -15.81
C SER A 710 -10.28 -17.22 -14.74
N LEU A 711 -11.34 -18.00 -14.46
CA LEU A 711 -12.28 -17.69 -13.37
C LEU A 711 -11.67 -17.89 -11.98
N LEU A 712 -10.57 -18.65 -11.88
CA LEU A 712 -9.86 -18.85 -10.63
C LEU A 712 -8.98 -17.66 -10.23
N SER A 713 -8.74 -16.71 -11.14
CA SER A 713 -7.99 -15.48 -10.84
C SER A 713 -8.62 -14.68 -9.70
N VAL A 714 -9.94 -14.77 -9.54
CA VAL A 714 -10.70 -14.11 -8.47
C VAL A 714 -10.43 -14.73 -7.09
N LEU A 715 -9.87 -15.95 -7.04
CA LEU A 715 -9.42 -16.59 -5.80
C LEU A 715 -7.96 -16.28 -5.47
N GLY A 716 -7.30 -15.39 -6.20
CA GLY A 716 -5.85 -15.17 -6.10
C GLY A 716 -5.00 -16.30 -6.71
N PHE A 717 -5.60 -17.23 -7.47
CA PHE A 717 -4.82 -18.29 -8.12
C PHE A 717 -4.01 -17.70 -9.28
N ALA A 718 -2.68 -17.83 -9.20
CA ALA A 718 -1.69 -17.21 -10.09
C ALA A 718 -1.62 -17.80 -11.51
N GLU A 719 -2.77 -18.03 -12.15
CA GLU A 719 -2.85 -18.45 -13.55
C GLU A 719 -2.58 -17.29 -14.53
N LEU A 720 -2.69 -17.55 -15.84
CA LEU A 720 -2.22 -16.62 -16.88
C LEU A 720 -2.96 -15.27 -16.87
N THR A 721 -4.29 -15.27 -16.70
CA THR A 721 -5.07 -14.02 -16.65
C THR A 721 -4.69 -13.20 -15.42
N TYR A 722 -4.56 -13.85 -14.26
CA TYR A 722 -4.13 -13.23 -13.02
C TYR A 722 -2.74 -12.61 -13.10
N GLN A 723 -1.77 -13.33 -13.66
CA GLN A 723 -0.42 -12.80 -13.90
C GLN A 723 -0.45 -11.59 -14.86
N GLY A 724 -1.37 -11.58 -15.83
CA GLY A 724 -1.63 -10.40 -16.65
C GLY A 724 -2.06 -9.19 -15.82
N ARG A 725 -3.05 -9.37 -14.92
CA ARG A 725 -3.53 -8.29 -14.03
C ARG A 725 -2.43 -7.73 -13.14
N ILE A 726 -1.59 -8.60 -12.58
CA ILE A 726 -0.45 -8.18 -11.76
C ILE A 726 0.50 -7.27 -12.54
N VAL A 727 0.89 -7.67 -13.75
CA VAL A 727 1.80 -6.87 -14.57
C VAL A 727 1.15 -5.53 -14.95
N ILE A 728 -0.16 -5.52 -15.21
CA ILE A 728 -0.91 -4.28 -15.49
C ILE A 728 -0.89 -3.35 -14.28
N ALA A 729 -1.02 -3.88 -13.06
CA ALA A 729 -1.06 -3.06 -11.86
C ALA A 729 0.27 -2.38 -11.51
N SER A 730 1.41 -3.00 -11.86
CA SER A 730 2.72 -2.39 -11.66
C SER A 730 3.17 -1.49 -12.81
N THR A 731 2.68 -1.73 -14.02
CA THR A 731 3.12 -0.97 -15.22
C THR A 731 2.11 0.03 -15.73
N PHE A 732 0.86 -0.01 -15.25
CA PHE A 732 -0.30 0.73 -15.75
C PHE A 732 -0.64 0.49 -17.24
N ARG A 733 -0.03 -0.50 -17.89
CA ARG A 733 -0.18 -0.76 -19.34
C ARG A 733 -1.16 -1.90 -19.64
N SER A 734 -2.44 -1.60 -19.46
CA SER A 734 -3.54 -2.56 -19.63
C SER A 734 -3.64 -3.14 -21.05
N PHE A 735 -3.73 -2.29 -22.07
CA PHE A 735 -4.01 -2.72 -23.44
C PHE A 735 -2.96 -3.70 -23.97
N GLU A 736 -1.68 -3.39 -23.79
CA GLU A 736 -0.59 -4.17 -24.36
C GLU A 736 -0.41 -5.52 -23.66
N ILE A 737 -0.60 -5.57 -22.34
CA ILE A 737 -0.56 -6.83 -21.61
C ILE A 737 -1.76 -7.71 -21.96
N TRP A 738 -2.97 -7.14 -22.09
CA TRP A 738 -4.13 -7.92 -22.55
C TRP A 738 -3.97 -8.47 -23.96
N LEU A 739 -3.34 -7.72 -24.86
CA LEU A 739 -2.98 -8.20 -26.20
C LEU A 739 -2.05 -9.42 -26.13
N VAL A 740 -1.04 -9.38 -25.24
CA VAL A 740 -0.07 -10.46 -25.07
C VAL A 740 -0.73 -11.69 -24.42
N VAL A 741 -1.49 -11.51 -23.34
CA VAL A 741 -2.26 -12.57 -22.67
C VAL A 741 -3.21 -13.25 -23.67
N GLY A 742 -3.96 -12.45 -24.44
CA GLY A 742 -4.84 -12.95 -25.49
C GLY A 742 -4.11 -13.73 -26.57
N ALA A 743 -2.94 -13.26 -27.00
CA ALA A 743 -2.09 -13.96 -27.97
C ALA A 743 -1.58 -15.31 -27.41
N ILE A 744 -1.17 -15.36 -26.13
CA ILE A 744 -0.73 -16.60 -25.48
C ILE A 744 -1.88 -17.61 -25.41
N TYR A 745 -3.07 -17.21 -24.92
CA TYR A 745 -4.25 -18.09 -24.91
C TYR A 745 -4.56 -18.59 -26.32
N PHE A 746 -4.56 -17.70 -27.32
CA PHE A 746 -4.83 -18.07 -28.70
C PHE A 746 -3.83 -19.12 -29.22
N ILE A 747 -2.52 -18.90 -29.02
CA ILE A 747 -1.47 -19.83 -29.46
C ILE A 747 -1.66 -21.19 -28.79
N VAL A 748 -1.87 -21.23 -27.48
CA VAL A 748 -2.04 -22.48 -26.72
C VAL A 748 -3.28 -23.24 -27.18
N ILE A 749 -4.43 -22.55 -27.30
CA ILE A 749 -5.68 -23.17 -27.77
C ILE A 749 -5.54 -23.65 -29.21
N TRP A 750 -4.89 -22.87 -30.07
CA TRP A 750 -4.64 -23.24 -31.46
C TRP A 750 -3.76 -24.49 -31.56
N LEU A 751 -2.66 -24.56 -30.80
CA LEU A 751 -1.79 -25.74 -30.71
C LEU A 751 -2.54 -26.97 -30.19
N LEU A 752 -3.36 -26.82 -29.14
CA LEU A 752 -4.20 -27.91 -28.62
C LEU A 752 -5.23 -28.37 -29.64
N THR A 753 -5.81 -27.44 -30.42
CA THR A 753 -6.76 -27.76 -31.49
C THR A 753 -6.08 -28.50 -32.64
N LEU A 754 -4.85 -28.12 -33.02
CA LEU A 754 -4.06 -28.83 -34.02
C LEU A 754 -3.70 -30.25 -33.56
N LEU A 755 -3.22 -30.38 -32.32
CA LEU A 755 -2.89 -31.65 -31.69
C LEU A 755 -4.13 -32.57 -31.66
N SER A 756 -5.27 -32.02 -31.26
CA SER A 756 -6.57 -32.68 -31.29
C SER A 756 -6.93 -33.18 -32.69
N ASN A 757 -6.91 -32.32 -33.70
CA ASN A 757 -7.28 -32.67 -35.06
C ASN A 757 -6.37 -33.77 -35.63
N TYR A 758 -5.09 -33.76 -35.24
CA TYR A 758 -4.15 -34.82 -35.58
C TYR A 758 -4.53 -36.15 -34.92
N PHE A 759 -4.83 -36.16 -33.63
CA PHE A 759 -5.25 -37.37 -32.92
C PHE A 759 -6.59 -37.91 -33.42
N ASP A 760 -7.57 -37.03 -33.63
CA ASP A 760 -8.88 -37.37 -34.20
C ASP A 760 -8.71 -38.08 -35.56
N ARG A 761 -7.92 -37.50 -36.48
CA ARG A 761 -7.64 -38.12 -37.79
C ARG A 761 -6.92 -39.46 -37.70
N LYS A 762 -6.11 -39.69 -36.66
CA LYS A 762 -5.34 -40.93 -36.48
C LYS A 762 -6.16 -42.05 -35.84
N PHE A 763 -7.09 -41.73 -34.93
CA PHE A 763 -7.87 -42.70 -34.17
C PHE A 763 -9.29 -42.93 -34.73
N ASN A 764 -9.87 -41.93 -35.42
CA ASN A 764 -11.24 -41.97 -35.93
C ASN A 764 -11.38 -42.25 -37.43
N LYS A 765 -10.27 -42.30 -38.18
CA LYS A 765 -10.21 -43.12 -39.41
C LYS A 765 -10.16 -44.60 -39.04
#